data_AF-A0A444RZ52-F1
#
_entry.id   AF-A0A444RZ52-F1
#
_cell.length_a   1.000
_cell.length_b   1.000
_cell.length_c   1.000
_cell.angle_alpha   90.00
_cell.angle_beta   90.00
_cell.angle_gamma   90.00
#
_symmetry.space_group_name_H-M   'P 1'
#
loop_
_entity.id
_entity.type
_entity.pdbx_description
1 polymer ?
#
loop_
_entity_poly.entity_id
_entity_poly.type
_entity_poly.pdbx_seq_one_letter_code
_entity_poly.pdbx_strand_id
1 'polypeptide(L)'
;MFWNPSKLGALDRDLLEYFCCVASLSLATFGCNNAALGCALVRVALQGQTITAAPVLQALMAFASLHRYGLQSQALELKVAALGSLAQEPRAPSLGVEATLQHAATGMLLCSFEMHQSSSTSGHWPFYLGGVKAVFGACSTKTLHQLGSDVAVLLDWVHYHDVLARFSLLHWTKGGSSDLPPAPTDFFCPQVSKLPPPIFCMLNLLSQVCDAVSSSAIPLNTSGGVGDYKSFLEVLDWRIRSLSIPQVPDDDSRASDDTTLVMQLYQLAILLFLDRCFEDLIDQPVRTQQNIDKAFAILPQLSFCKQQFPIHVIGCEARTDEQRAAVLDVISRTEKMSSSRSLNYCKRILQAVWAQDDLVNGCNIGYREKLSSEINFHKPSIRLSNDEVYEADLILGADGERSRCRGILLGREDPPHSPGDVVYRISVPTKNIAEGHAAWDLKRRCSVNFWMGPGGHVVSYLIQHDILNLVLVYTEGAGGKVMYGPQRADLDEFRSKIVNWDPVLHELINVPGSVCTKWTLFQIHEVIQWRHESGRFVLIGDAAHAILPCLAQGAAQAFEDAGVLGAIFSQPVGRDQIPDALRVFEEVRKPRASDVRHCTLEQKAMFALSDGPGQEERDAGLRAGADHGLFRWLWEYDAAESGREAWEAFLNKAREDGIEPRHDN
;
A
#
# COMPACT_ATOMS: atom_id res chain seq x y z
N MET A 1 -25.15 -8.48 34.79
CA MET A 1 -24.44 -7.41 35.52
C MET A 1 -24.69 -6.13 34.72
N PHE A 2 -25.35 -5.11 35.28
CA PHE A 2 -25.67 -3.89 34.54
C PHE A 2 -24.38 -3.09 34.26
N TRP A 3 -24.11 -2.79 32.98
CA TRP A 3 -23.01 -1.93 32.56
C TRP A 3 -23.21 -0.52 33.14
N ASN A 4 -22.18 0.05 33.75
CA ASN A 4 -22.23 1.39 34.31
C ASN A 4 -20.99 2.19 33.86
N PRO A 5 -21.15 3.21 32.99
CA PRO A 5 -20.06 4.06 32.52
C PRO A 5 -19.28 4.77 33.64
N SER A 6 -19.88 4.92 34.83
CA SER A 6 -19.22 5.53 36.00
C SER A 6 -18.32 4.57 36.80
N LYS A 7 -18.23 3.29 36.41
CA LYS A 7 -17.39 2.25 37.04
C LYS A 7 -16.33 1.67 36.09
N LEU A 8 -15.79 2.48 35.18
CA LEU A 8 -14.70 2.09 34.30
C LEU A 8 -13.39 1.86 35.08
N GLY A 9 -12.61 0.85 34.67
CA GLY A 9 -11.26 0.63 35.18
C GLY A 9 -10.34 1.83 34.90
N ALA A 10 -9.17 1.89 35.55
CA ALA A 10 -8.21 2.97 35.32
C ALA A 10 -7.74 3.02 33.84
N LEU A 11 -7.47 1.86 33.24
CA LEU A 11 -7.07 1.72 31.83
C LEU A 11 -8.19 2.14 30.85
N ASP A 12 -9.45 1.81 31.18
CA ASP A 12 -10.59 2.14 30.32
C ASP A 12 -10.89 3.65 30.31
N ARG A 13 -10.64 4.32 31.43
CA ARG A 13 -10.74 5.78 31.53
C ARG A 13 -9.68 6.50 30.69
N ASP A 14 -8.44 6.02 30.72
CA ASP A 14 -7.34 6.57 29.91
C ASP A 14 -7.62 6.42 28.41
N LEU A 15 -8.17 5.27 27.97
CA LEU A 15 -8.57 5.07 26.57
C LEU A 15 -9.72 5.97 26.15
N LEU A 16 -10.72 6.16 27.01
CA LEU A 16 -11.86 7.06 26.73
C LEU A 16 -11.40 8.52 26.63
N GLU A 17 -10.56 8.98 27.54
CA GLU A 17 -9.98 10.34 27.49
C GLU A 17 -9.13 10.53 26.22
N TYR A 18 -8.29 9.55 25.89
CA TYR A 18 -7.49 9.56 24.67
C TYR A 18 -8.37 9.61 23.41
N PHE A 19 -9.50 8.92 23.39
CA PHE A 19 -10.44 9.01 22.27
C PHE A 19 -11.00 10.43 22.13
N CYS A 20 -11.47 11.01 23.23
CA CYS A 20 -12.07 12.34 23.26
C CYS A 20 -11.09 13.41 22.75
N CYS A 21 -9.81 13.33 23.12
CA CYS A 21 -8.82 14.35 22.81
C CYS A 21 -8.04 14.10 21.52
N VAL A 22 -7.83 12.84 21.13
CA VAL A 22 -6.88 12.49 20.06
C VAL A 22 -7.51 11.56 19.03
N ALA A 23 -7.92 10.35 19.41
CA ALA A 23 -8.26 9.33 18.43
C ALA A 23 -9.47 9.71 17.56
N SER A 24 -10.49 10.35 18.13
CA SER A 24 -11.68 10.79 17.38
C SER A 24 -11.36 11.76 16.24
N LEU A 25 -10.26 12.52 16.33
CA LEU A 25 -9.83 13.44 15.28
C LEU A 25 -9.29 12.73 14.02
N SER A 26 -8.96 11.44 14.14
CA SER A 26 -8.49 10.58 13.04
C SER A 26 -9.63 9.89 12.26
N LEU A 27 -10.88 9.99 12.74
CA LEU A 27 -12.02 9.46 12.02
C LEU A 27 -12.16 10.19 10.68
N ALA A 28 -12.23 9.40 9.61
CA ALA A 28 -12.26 9.94 8.26
C ALA A 28 -13.63 10.53 7.96
N THR A 29 -13.66 11.78 7.53
CA THR A 29 -14.88 12.48 7.12
C THR A 29 -14.57 13.38 5.93
N PHE A 30 -15.62 13.89 5.26
CA PHE A 30 -15.52 15.02 4.35
C PHE A 30 -16.45 16.12 4.87
N GLY A 31 -15.90 17.28 5.24
CA GLY A 31 -16.65 18.44 5.72
C GLY A 31 -17.28 18.35 7.12
N CYS A 32 -17.37 17.17 7.74
CA CYS A 32 -17.76 17.09 9.15
C CYS A 32 -16.62 17.57 10.04
N ASN A 33 -16.92 18.42 11.03
CA ASN A 33 -15.96 18.72 12.07
C ASN A 33 -15.68 17.43 12.88
N ASN A 34 -14.47 16.88 12.79
CA ASN A 34 -14.10 15.65 13.48
C ASN A 34 -14.31 15.74 15.01
N ALA A 35 -14.15 16.93 15.59
CA ALA A 35 -14.44 17.15 17.01
C ALA A 35 -15.94 17.04 17.30
N ALA A 36 -16.82 17.49 16.38
CA ALA A 36 -18.26 17.33 16.52
C ALA A 36 -18.69 15.86 16.43
N LEU A 37 -18.08 15.09 15.52
CA LEU A 37 -18.31 13.64 15.40
C LEU A 37 -17.85 12.90 16.67
N GLY A 38 -16.64 13.18 17.16
CA GLY A 38 -16.13 12.63 18.41
C GLY A 38 -17.07 12.92 19.59
N CYS A 39 -17.50 14.18 19.74
CA CYS A 39 -18.44 14.58 20.78
C CYS A 39 -19.80 13.85 20.67
N ALA A 40 -20.33 13.70 19.45
CA ALA A 40 -21.58 12.99 19.21
C ALA A 40 -21.47 11.51 19.59
N LEU A 41 -20.37 10.84 19.19
CA LEU A 41 -20.11 9.43 19.54
C LEU A 41 -20.00 9.21 21.05
N VAL A 42 -19.31 10.11 21.75
CA VAL A 42 -19.20 10.05 23.22
C VAL A 42 -20.56 10.27 23.88
N ARG A 43 -21.38 11.21 23.38
CA ARG A 43 -22.75 11.38 23.89
C ARG A 43 -23.60 10.13 23.67
N VAL A 44 -23.54 9.52 22.49
CA VAL A 44 -24.26 8.27 22.17
C VAL A 44 -23.80 7.12 23.07
N ALA A 45 -22.49 7.04 23.38
CA ALA A 45 -21.92 6.02 24.27
C ALA A 45 -22.30 6.19 25.75
N LEU A 46 -22.62 7.43 26.18
CA LEU A 46 -22.94 7.77 27.56
C LEU A 46 -24.44 7.98 27.81
N GLN A 47 -25.26 8.02 26.76
CA GLN A 47 -26.71 8.06 26.84
C GLN A 47 -27.26 6.66 27.16
N GLY A 48 -27.96 6.56 28.30
CA GLY A 48 -28.69 5.36 28.74
C GLY A 48 -27.91 4.47 29.72
N GLN A 49 -28.62 3.91 30.72
CA GLN A 49 -28.15 2.78 31.54
C GLN A 49 -28.55 1.44 30.89
N THR A 50 -28.50 1.36 29.56
CA THR A 50 -29.05 0.24 28.78
C THR A 50 -27.95 -0.70 28.28
N ILE A 51 -28.33 -1.94 27.97
CA ILE A 51 -27.47 -2.97 27.36
C ILE A 51 -26.90 -2.49 26.00
N THR A 52 -27.58 -1.55 25.36
CA THR A 52 -27.33 -1.07 24.00
C THR A 52 -26.23 0.01 23.89
N ALA A 53 -25.87 0.67 24.99
CA ALA A 53 -24.79 1.67 25.02
C ALA A 53 -23.39 1.04 25.21
N ALA A 54 -23.32 -0.16 25.82
CA ALA A 54 -22.07 -0.87 26.07
C ALA A 54 -21.25 -1.18 24.81
N PRO A 55 -21.86 -1.66 23.69
CA PRO A 55 -21.11 -1.88 22.45
C PRO A 55 -20.43 -0.64 21.90
N VAL A 56 -21.07 0.53 21.99
CA VAL A 56 -20.52 1.80 21.47
C VAL A 56 -19.25 2.15 22.23
N LEU A 57 -19.30 2.08 23.56
CA LEU A 57 -18.16 2.42 24.42
C LEU A 57 -17.01 1.43 24.23
N GLN A 58 -17.29 0.14 24.09
CA GLN A 58 -16.29 -0.88 23.78
C GLN A 58 -15.64 -0.66 22.40
N ALA A 59 -16.43 -0.36 21.36
CA ALA A 59 -15.90 -0.08 20.02
C ALA A 59 -15.06 1.21 19.98
N LEU A 60 -15.48 2.23 20.72
CA LEU A 60 -14.76 3.50 20.89
C LEU A 60 -13.39 3.26 21.54
N MET A 61 -13.36 2.50 22.64
CA MET A 61 -12.11 2.14 23.32
C MET A 61 -11.24 1.21 22.47
N ALA A 62 -11.83 0.29 21.70
CA ALA A 62 -11.10 -0.56 20.76
C ALA A 62 -10.38 0.29 19.72
N PHE A 63 -11.08 1.25 19.12
CA PHE A 63 -10.50 2.19 18.16
C PHE A 63 -9.40 3.06 18.81
N ALA A 64 -9.62 3.55 20.03
CA ALA A 64 -8.63 4.34 20.77
C ALA A 64 -7.36 3.53 21.08
N SER A 65 -7.51 2.28 21.49
CA SER A 65 -6.41 1.35 21.76
C SER A 65 -5.62 1.07 20.48
N LEU A 66 -6.30 0.77 19.36
CA LEU A 66 -5.68 0.61 18.05
C LEU A 66 -4.91 1.87 17.63
N HIS A 67 -5.52 3.05 17.77
CA HIS A 67 -4.90 4.33 17.42
C HIS A 67 -3.64 4.62 18.25
N ARG A 68 -3.65 4.30 19.54
CA ARG A 68 -2.56 4.61 20.47
C ARG A 68 -1.41 3.61 20.41
N TYR A 69 -1.73 2.33 20.38
CA TYR A 69 -0.78 1.24 20.62
C TYR A 69 -0.60 0.31 19.41
N GLY A 70 -1.34 0.57 18.32
CA GLY A 70 -1.43 -0.35 17.19
C GLY A 70 -2.25 -1.59 17.50
N LEU A 71 -2.22 -2.57 16.60
CA LEU A 71 -2.98 -3.81 16.76
C LEU A 71 -2.35 -4.70 17.86
N GLN A 72 -2.98 -4.71 19.03
CA GLN A 72 -2.59 -5.49 20.20
C GLN A 72 -3.79 -6.27 20.78
N SER A 73 -3.55 -7.16 21.74
CA SER A 73 -4.58 -8.01 22.37
C SER A 73 -5.74 -7.20 22.92
N GLN A 74 -5.46 -6.11 23.66
CA GLN A 74 -6.49 -5.27 24.27
C GLN A 74 -7.46 -4.68 23.23
N ALA A 75 -6.94 -4.19 22.09
CA ALA A 75 -7.76 -3.64 21.02
C ALA A 75 -8.69 -4.70 20.40
N LEU A 76 -8.19 -5.93 20.22
CA LEU A 76 -8.96 -7.06 19.71
C LEU A 76 -10.00 -7.55 20.72
N GLU A 77 -9.65 -7.64 22.01
CA GLU A 77 -10.57 -8.03 23.08
C GLU A 77 -11.74 -7.05 23.20
N LEU A 78 -11.47 -5.75 23.14
CA LEU A 78 -12.51 -4.71 23.14
C LEU A 78 -13.40 -4.78 21.90
N LYS A 79 -12.81 -5.05 20.73
CA LYS A 79 -13.56 -5.27 19.48
C LYS A 79 -14.48 -6.51 19.59
N VAL A 80 -13.96 -7.62 20.09
CA VAL A 80 -14.72 -8.86 20.32
C VAL A 80 -15.83 -8.64 21.34
N ALA A 81 -15.57 -7.88 22.41
CA ALA A 81 -16.56 -7.51 23.39
C ALA A 81 -17.70 -6.69 22.77
N ALA A 82 -17.38 -5.68 21.94
CA ALA A 82 -18.38 -4.89 21.22
C ALA A 82 -19.29 -5.77 20.33
N LEU A 83 -18.69 -6.70 19.58
CA LEU A 83 -19.44 -7.65 18.75
C LEU A 83 -20.31 -8.60 19.59
N GLY A 84 -19.77 -9.11 20.69
CA GLY A 84 -20.49 -9.97 21.62
C GLY A 84 -21.69 -9.26 22.25
N SER A 85 -21.54 -8.00 22.63
CA SER A 85 -22.62 -7.18 23.18
C SER A 85 -23.68 -6.84 22.12
N LEU A 86 -23.30 -6.53 20.88
CA LEU A 86 -24.26 -6.38 19.76
C LEU A 86 -25.06 -7.67 19.51
N ALA A 87 -24.41 -8.84 19.58
CA ALA A 87 -25.06 -10.12 19.32
C ALA A 87 -26.04 -10.56 20.42
N GLN A 88 -25.90 -10.05 21.64
CA GLN A 88 -26.78 -10.35 22.77
C GLN A 88 -28.07 -9.53 22.77
N GLU A 89 -28.21 -8.55 21.87
CA GLU A 89 -29.43 -7.75 21.80
C GLU A 89 -30.62 -8.54 21.22
N PRO A 90 -31.83 -8.37 21.78
CA PRO A 90 -33.03 -9.02 21.25
C PRO A 90 -33.28 -8.57 19.81
N ARG A 91 -33.46 -9.53 18.89
CA ARG A 91 -33.90 -9.25 17.52
C ARG A 91 -35.35 -8.75 17.52
N ALA A 92 -35.55 -7.45 17.69
CA ALA A 92 -36.85 -6.81 17.60
C ALA A 92 -37.20 -6.52 16.12
N PRO A 93 -38.48 -6.59 15.72
CA PRO A 93 -38.91 -6.30 14.35
C PRO A 93 -38.72 -4.82 13.93
N SER A 94 -38.55 -3.90 14.89
CA SER A 94 -38.18 -2.50 14.68
C SER A 94 -37.31 -2.02 15.84
N LEU A 95 -36.13 -1.47 15.55
CA LEU A 95 -35.29 -0.83 16.55
C LEU A 95 -35.88 0.53 16.94
N GLY A 96 -35.89 0.82 18.24
CA GLY A 96 -36.11 2.18 18.72
C GLY A 96 -34.95 3.08 18.26
N VAL A 97 -35.24 4.36 18.12
CA VAL A 97 -34.29 5.40 17.66
C VAL A 97 -32.92 5.35 18.34
N GLU A 98 -32.91 5.28 19.67
CA GLU A 98 -31.67 5.30 20.46
C GLU A 98 -30.82 4.07 20.16
N ALA A 99 -31.46 2.90 20.08
CA ALA A 99 -30.80 1.66 19.70
C ALA A 99 -30.26 1.71 18.26
N THR A 100 -31.01 2.28 17.31
CA THR A 100 -30.54 2.50 15.93
C THR A 100 -29.25 3.32 15.89
N LEU A 101 -29.18 4.41 16.67
CA LEU A 101 -27.99 5.26 16.72
C LEU A 101 -26.80 4.55 17.36
N GLN A 102 -27.03 3.81 18.43
CA GLN A 102 -25.99 3.05 19.11
C GLN A 102 -25.46 1.92 18.22
N HIS A 103 -26.34 1.21 17.51
CA HIS A 103 -25.94 0.19 16.53
C HIS A 103 -25.14 0.80 15.37
N ALA A 104 -25.61 1.91 14.82
CA ALA A 104 -24.93 2.61 13.73
C ALA A 104 -23.55 3.12 14.17
N ALA A 105 -23.46 3.77 15.34
CA ALA A 105 -22.21 4.27 15.89
C ALA A 105 -21.21 3.12 16.15
N THR A 106 -21.67 2.01 16.73
CA THR A 106 -20.84 0.83 16.96
C THR A 106 -20.33 0.25 15.65
N GLY A 107 -21.22 0.04 14.67
CA GLY A 107 -20.86 -0.48 13.35
C GLY A 107 -19.84 0.41 12.62
N MET A 108 -20.02 1.73 12.65
CA MET A 108 -19.10 2.66 12.01
C MET A 108 -17.73 2.75 12.72
N LEU A 109 -17.71 2.64 14.05
CA LEU A 109 -16.45 2.56 14.82
C LEU A 109 -15.68 1.27 14.51
N LEU A 110 -16.37 0.13 14.42
CA LEU A 110 -15.79 -1.16 14.01
C LEU A 110 -15.32 -1.14 12.55
N CYS A 111 -16.09 -0.50 11.66
CA CYS A 111 -15.68 -0.25 10.28
C CYS A 111 -14.39 0.57 10.24
N SER A 112 -14.33 1.66 11.02
CA SER A 112 -13.15 2.51 11.10
C SER A 112 -11.95 1.81 11.72
N PHE A 113 -12.17 0.93 12.70
CA PHE A 113 -11.13 0.07 13.26
C PHE A 113 -10.45 -0.77 12.17
N GLU A 114 -11.22 -1.40 11.27
CA GLU A 114 -10.65 -2.17 10.15
C GLU A 114 -9.92 -1.32 9.12
N MET A 115 -10.33 -0.05 8.94
CA MET A 115 -9.77 0.86 7.94
C MET A 115 -8.59 1.72 8.44
N HIS A 116 -8.35 1.80 9.76
CA HIS A 116 -7.46 2.81 10.33
C HIS A 116 -5.96 2.54 10.15
N GLN A 117 -5.52 1.29 10.36
CA GLN A 117 -4.12 0.87 10.17
C GLN A 117 -4.00 -0.16 9.05
N SER A 118 -2.76 -0.38 8.56
CA SER A 118 -2.43 -1.34 7.50
C SER A 118 -2.73 -2.81 7.84
N SER A 119 -3.30 -3.07 9.02
CA SER A 119 -3.90 -4.34 9.38
C SER A 119 -5.36 -4.37 8.95
N SER A 120 -5.62 -4.62 7.67
CA SER A 120 -6.88 -5.27 7.28
C SER A 120 -6.87 -6.64 7.94
N THR A 121 -7.30 -6.73 9.19
CA THR A 121 -7.21 -7.97 9.97
C THR A 121 -8.08 -9.07 9.40
N SER A 122 -9.04 -8.70 8.54
CA SER A 122 -10.03 -9.64 8.02
C SER A 122 -10.70 -9.25 6.69
N GLY A 123 -10.54 -8.03 6.19
CA GLY A 123 -11.30 -7.55 5.01
C GLY A 123 -12.79 -7.35 5.28
N HIS A 124 -13.23 -7.38 6.54
CA HIS A 124 -14.65 -7.37 6.92
C HIS A 124 -15.31 -5.98 6.98
N TRP A 125 -14.59 -4.90 6.68
CA TRP A 125 -15.15 -3.54 6.71
C TRP A 125 -16.46 -3.37 5.91
N PRO A 126 -16.69 -4.03 4.75
CA PRO A 126 -17.95 -3.89 4.01
C PRO A 126 -19.15 -4.43 4.80
N PHE A 127 -18.96 -5.49 5.61
CA PHE A 127 -20.03 -6.06 6.43
C PHE A 127 -20.49 -5.09 7.52
N TYR A 128 -19.57 -4.36 8.14
CA TYR A 128 -19.92 -3.34 9.13
C TYR A 128 -20.73 -2.21 8.51
N LEU A 129 -20.28 -1.69 7.36
CA LEU A 129 -20.99 -0.65 6.64
C LEU A 129 -22.36 -1.12 6.13
N GLY A 130 -22.44 -2.33 5.58
CA GLY A 130 -23.70 -2.95 5.16
C GLY A 130 -24.68 -3.14 6.32
N GLY A 131 -24.19 -3.57 7.49
CA GLY A 131 -24.98 -3.68 8.71
C GLY A 131 -25.54 -2.33 9.16
N VAL A 132 -24.73 -1.27 9.15
CA VAL A 132 -25.17 0.09 9.49
C VAL A 132 -26.29 0.56 8.55
N LYS A 133 -26.15 0.30 7.25
CA LYS A 133 -27.18 0.64 6.25
C LYS A 133 -28.48 -0.13 6.48
N ALA A 134 -28.39 -1.42 6.81
CA ALA A 134 -29.58 -2.23 7.14
C ALA A 134 -30.28 -1.72 8.41
N VAL A 135 -29.52 -1.30 9.43
CA VAL A 135 -30.04 -0.71 10.66
C VAL A 135 -30.80 0.59 10.38
N PHE A 136 -30.24 1.49 9.56
CA PHE A 136 -30.96 2.70 9.16
C PHE A 136 -32.18 2.40 8.28
N GLY A 137 -32.07 1.47 7.33
CA GLY A 137 -33.17 1.07 6.45
C GLY A 137 -34.37 0.46 7.19
N ALA A 138 -34.17 -0.07 8.39
CA ALA A 138 -35.24 -0.55 9.27
C ALA A 138 -35.98 0.57 10.03
N CYS A 139 -35.55 1.84 9.92
CA CYS A 139 -36.17 2.99 10.59
C CYS A 139 -36.94 3.90 9.63
N SER A 140 -38.01 4.56 10.10
CA SER A 140 -38.73 5.53 9.27
C SER A 140 -38.01 6.88 9.20
N THR A 141 -37.98 7.50 8.03
CA THR A 141 -37.38 8.84 7.83
C THR A 141 -38.00 9.90 8.73
N LYS A 142 -39.33 9.85 8.96
CA LYS A 142 -40.04 10.74 9.90
C LYS A 142 -39.50 10.64 11.34
N THR A 143 -39.07 9.46 11.76
CA THR A 143 -38.49 9.23 13.08
C THR A 143 -37.10 9.84 13.19
N LEU A 144 -36.31 9.82 12.12
CA LEU A 144 -34.97 10.42 12.07
C LEU A 144 -34.99 11.95 12.12
N HIS A 145 -35.99 12.58 11.50
CA HIS A 145 -36.16 14.05 11.50
C HIS A 145 -36.50 14.63 12.88
N GLN A 146 -36.99 13.80 13.82
CA GLN A 146 -37.31 14.22 15.18
C GLN A 146 -36.09 14.27 16.10
N LEU A 147 -34.92 13.86 15.62
CA LEU A 147 -33.71 13.78 16.43
C LEU A 147 -32.75 14.94 16.16
N GLY A 148 -32.09 15.33 17.25
CA GLY A 148 -31.20 16.48 17.30
C GLY A 148 -29.90 16.32 16.52
N SER A 149 -28.92 17.17 16.87
CA SER A 149 -27.69 17.40 16.13
C SER A 149 -26.83 16.17 15.82
N ASP A 150 -26.89 15.15 16.66
CA ASP A 150 -25.93 14.04 16.68
C ASP A 150 -26.23 13.00 15.60
N VAL A 151 -27.51 12.84 15.26
CA VAL A 151 -27.97 11.92 14.21
C VAL A 151 -27.51 12.38 12.84
N ALA A 152 -27.64 13.69 12.56
CA ALA A 152 -27.19 14.27 11.31
C ALA A 152 -25.68 14.06 11.09
N VAL A 153 -24.86 14.26 12.14
CA VAL A 153 -23.40 14.06 12.06
C VAL A 153 -23.04 12.60 11.80
N LEU A 154 -23.74 11.65 12.43
CA LEU A 154 -23.56 10.22 12.16
C LEU A 154 -23.99 9.83 10.74
N LEU A 155 -25.12 10.35 10.26
CA LEU A 155 -25.61 10.09 8.91
C LEU A 155 -24.65 10.64 7.85
N ASP A 156 -24.11 11.85 8.05
CA ASP A 156 -23.11 12.43 7.16
C ASP A 156 -21.82 11.60 7.13
N TRP A 157 -21.41 11.04 8.28
CA TRP A 157 -20.27 10.14 8.36
C TRP A 157 -20.52 8.82 7.60
N VAL A 158 -21.71 8.23 7.75
CA VAL A 158 -22.11 7.03 7.01
C VAL A 158 -22.20 7.30 5.51
N HIS A 159 -22.77 8.45 5.12
CA HIS A 159 -22.88 8.85 3.71
C HIS A 159 -21.51 8.93 3.04
N TYR A 160 -20.54 9.60 3.69
CA TYR A 160 -19.18 9.70 3.17
C TYR A 160 -18.54 8.32 2.94
N HIS A 161 -18.65 7.42 3.92
CA HIS A 161 -18.08 6.08 3.80
C HIS A 161 -18.84 5.20 2.81
N ASP A 162 -20.15 5.37 2.65
CA ASP A 162 -20.93 4.68 1.62
C ASP A 162 -20.47 5.06 0.22
N VAL A 163 -20.32 6.36 -0.07
CA VAL A 163 -19.84 6.84 -1.38
C VAL A 163 -18.43 6.33 -1.66
N LEU A 164 -17.51 6.43 -0.70
CA LEU A 164 -16.14 5.93 -0.88
C LEU A 164 -16.07 4.40 -0.96
N ALA A 165 -16.98 3.69 -0.31
CA ALA A 165 -17.06 2.23 -0.43
C ALA A 165 -17.46 1.83 -1.85
N ARG A 166 -18.42 2.52 -2.48
CA ARG A 166 -18.79 2.27 -3.88
C ARG A 166 -17.60 2.47 -4.82
N PHE A 167 -16.87 3.59 -4.68
CA PHE A 167 -15.61 3.81 -5.40
C PHE A 167 -14.63 2.66 -5.15
N SER A 168 -14.44 2.24 -3.89
CA SER A 168 -13.44 1.23 -3.56
C SER A 168 -13.80 -0.16 -4.10
N LEU A 169 -15.05 -0.59 -3.97
CA LEU A 169 -15.48 -1.92 -4.39
C LEU A 169 -15.49 -2.08 -5.91
N LEU A 170 -15.64 -0.98 -6.68
CA LEU A 170 -15.47 -1.00 -8.13
C LEU A 170 -14.08 -1.49 -8.58
N HIS A 171 -13.05 -1.33 -7.74
CA HIS A 171 -11.66 -1.55 -8.13
C HIS A 171 -10.93 -2.64 -7.33
N TRP A 172 -11.42 -3.02 -6.14
CA TRP A 172 -10.63 -3.83 -5.20
C TRP A 172 -11.29 -5.12 -4.69
N THR A 173 -12.45 -5.57 -5.22
CA THR A 173 -13.02 -6.90 -4.92
C THR A 173 -12.81 -7.92 -6.03
N LYS A 174 -12.17 -9.06 -5.70
CA LYS A 174 -12.08 -10.25 -6.56
C LYS A 174 -13.37 -11.06 -6.46
N GLY A 175 -14.05 -11.28 -7.59
CA GLY A 175 -15.27 -12.10 -7.67
C GLY A 175 -16.52 -11.28 -7.36
N GLY A 176 -17.46 -11.29 -8.31
CA GLY A 176 -18.70 -10.52 -8.25
C GLY A 176 -19.51 -10.74 -6.96
N SER A 177 -20.26 -9.68 -6.61
CA SER A 177 -21.14 -9.50 -5.45
C SER A 177 -20.46 -9.30 -4.09
N SER A 178 -19.95 -8.09 -3.86
CA SER A 178 -20.11 -7.44 -2.55
C SER A 178 -21.39 -6.61 -2.63
N ASP A 179 -22.55 -7.24 -2.42
CA ASP A 179 -23.84 -6.55 -2.34
C ASP A 179 -23.90 -5.77 -1.02
N LEU A 180 -23.22 -4.62 -0.97
CA LEU A 180 -23.61 -3.58 -0.02
C LEU A 180 -25.10 -3.33 -0.30
N PRO A 181 -25.99 -3.54 0.68
CA PRO A 181 -27.41 -3.30 0.46
C PRO A 181 -27.59 -1.87 -0.04
N PRO A 182 -28.44 -1.60 -1.05
CA PRO A 182 -28.61 -0.26 -1.57
C PRO A 182 -28.97 0.69 -0.42
N ALA A 183 -28.30 1.85 -0.39
CA ALA A 183 -28.71 2.88 0.56
C ALA A 183 -30.12 3.33 0.18
N PRO A 184 -31.09 3.39 1.11
CA PRO A 184 -32.38 3.92 0.75
C PRO A 184 -32.23 5.42 0.43
N THR A 185 -32.69 5.82 -0.75
CA THR A 185 -32.40 7.12 -1.38
C THR A 185 -32.84 8.31 -0.53
N ASP A 186 -33.85 8.11 0.33
CA ASP A 186 -34.44 9.15 1.17
C ASP A 186 -33.62 9.48 2.44
N PHE A 187 -32.56 8.71 2.74
CA PHE A 187 -31.79 8.85 3.99
C PHE A 187 -30.65 9.87 3.90
N PHE A 188 -30.07 10.04 2.71
CA PHE A 188 -28.98 10.98 2.47
C PHE A 188 -29.52 12.21 1.74
N CYS A 189 -30.40 12.95 2.43
CA CYS A 189 -31.09 14.10 1.86
C CYS A 189 -30.57 15.43 2.45
N PRO A 190 -30.61 16.53 1.68
CA PRO A 190 -30.17 17.85 2.16
C PRO A 190 -30.90 18.34 3.40
N GLN A 191 -32.14 17.86 3.63
CA GLN A 191 -32.97 18.28 4.77
C GLN A 191 -32.47 17.73 6.11
N VAL A 192 -31.66 16.66 6.09
CA VAL A 192 -31.13 15.99 7.29
C VAL A 192 -29.62 16.24 7.46
N SER A 193 -28.89 16.47 6.37
CA SER A 193 -27.44 16.68 6.40
C SER A 193 -27.04 17.98 7.09
N LYS A 194 -25.90 17.96 7.79
CA LYS A 194 -25.23 19.15 8.33
C LYS A 194 -24.00 19.56 7.53
N LEU A 195 -23.70 18.85 6.45
CA LEU A 195 -22.58 19.18 5.59
C LEU A 195 -22.81 20.53 4.90
N PRO A 196 -21.74 21.32 4.71
CA PRO A 196 -21.79 22.47 3.84
C PRO A 196 -22.32 22.07 2.44
N PRO A 197 -23.20 22.87 1.81
CA PRO A 197 -23.83 22.50 0.54
C PRO A 197 -22.87 22.03 -0.56
N PRO A 198 -21.70 22.68 -0.79
CA PRO A 198 -20.78 22.22 -1.83
C PRO A 198 -20.22 20.82 -1.56
N ILE A 199 -19.95 20.49 -0.29
CA ILE A 199 -19.42 19.19 0.14
C ILE A 199 -20.47 18.10 -0.05
N PHE A 200 -21.69 18.36 0.39
CA PHE A 200 -22.82 17.45 0.17
C PHE A 200 -23.07 17.20 -1.32
N CYS A 201 -23.03 18.24 -2.15
CA CYS A 201 -23.18 18.12 -3.60
C CYS A 201 -22.06 17.28 -4.23
N MET A 202 -20.80 17.45 -3.81
CA MET A 202 -19.68 16.65 -4.30
C MET A 202 -19.85 15.16 -4.00
N LEU A 203 -20.26 14.79 -2.78
CA LEU A 203 -20.51 13.39 -2.43
C LEU A 203 -21.63 12.78 -3.26
N ASN A 204 -22.73 13.51 -3.48
CA ASN A 204 -23.83 13.04 -4.33
C ASN A 204 -23.44 12.91 -5.79
N LEU A 205 -22.59 13.81 -6.31
CA LEU A 205 -22.10 13.72 -7.68
C LEU A 205 -21.14 12.53 -7.82
N LEU A 206 -20.20 12.34 -6.89
CA LEU A 206 -19.33 11.16 -6.88
C LEU A 206 -20.14 9.86 -6.77
N SER A 207 -21.20 9.83 -5.96
CA SER A 207 -22.13 8.70 -5.89
C SER A 207 -22.74 8.39 -7.25
N GLN A 208 -23.26 9.41 -7.96
CA GLN A 208 -23.83 9.25 -9.29
C GLN A 208 -22.80 8.78 -10.32
N VAL A 209 -21.55 9.25 -10.24
CA VAL A 209 -20.45 8.74 -11.09
C VAL A 209 -20.21 7.25 -10.80
N CYS A 210 -20.13 6.85 -9.53
CA CYS A 210 -19.96 5.44 -9.17
C CYS A 210 -21.12 4.56 -9.65
N ASP A 211 -22.36 5.05 -9.53
CA ASP A 211 -23.56 4.33 -9.99
C ASP A 211 -23.56 4.21 -11.53
N ALA A 212 -23.10 5.24 -12.25
CA ALA A 212 -22.93 5.20 -13.70
C ALA A 212 -21.90 4.13 -14.12
N VAL A 213 -20.73 4.11 -13.47
CA VAL A 213 -19.65 3.14 -13.74
C VAL A 213 -20.08 1.71 -13.40
N SER A 214 -20.91 1.53 -12.37
CA SER A 214 -21.44 0.21 -12.00
C SER A 214 -22.45 -0.28 -13.04
N SER A 215 -23.25 0.63 -13.60
CA SER A 215 -24.30 0.31 -14.58
C SER A 215 -23.77 0.07 -15.99
N SER A 216 -22.63 0.66 -16.35
CA SER A 216 -22.00 0.48 -17.68
C SER A 216 -21.44 -0.93 -17.91
N ALA A 217 -21.29 -1.74 -16.85
CA ALA A 217 -20.92 -3.15 -16.96
C ALA A 217 -22.04 -4.06 -17.50
N ILE A 218 -23.26 -3.53 -17.68
CA ILE A 218 -24.42 -4.23 -18.27
C ILE A 218 -24.50 -3.87 -19.76
N PRO A 219 -24.58 -4.83 -20.72
CA PRO A 219 -24.58 -4.51 -22.15
C PRO A 219 -25.75 -3.59 -22.53
N LEU A 220 -25.43 -2.36 -22.97
CA LEU A 220 -26.36 -1.40 -23.58
C LEU A 220 -26.80 -1.87 -24.98
N ASN A 221 -27.53 -2.98 -25.04
CA ASN A 221 -28.01 -3.62 -26.27
C ASN A 221 -29.36 -3.06 -26.78
N THR A 222 -29.54 -1.74 -26.78
CA THR A 222 -30.67 -1.11 -27.48
C THR A 222 -30.21 0.09 -28.28
N SER A 223 -30.52 0.09 -29.57
CA SER A 223 -30.12 1.06 -30.61
C SER A 223 -30.62 2.49 -30.41
N GLY A 224 -31.23 2.81 -29.26
CA GLY A 224 -31.61 4.15 -28.82
C GLY A 224 -31.01 4.61 -27.49
N GLY A 225 -30.24 3.77 -26.77
CA GLY A 225 -29.80 4.05 -25.37
C GLY A 225 -28.46 4.78 -25.23
N VAL A 226 -27.57 4.70 -26.22
CA VAL A 226 -26.21 5.28 -26.13
C VAL A 226 -26.22 6.81 -26.14
N GLY A 227 -27.11 7.43 -26.93
CA GLY A 227 -27.24 8.89 -27.02
C GLY A 227 -27.77 9.52 -25.72
N ASP A 228 -28.77 8.88 -25.10
CA ASP A 228 -29.34 9.32 -23.83
C ASP A 228 -28.34 9.14 -22.68
N TYR A 229 -27.57 8.04 -22.69
CA TYR A 229 -26.54 7.79 -21.68
C TYR A 229 -25.36 8.76 -21.80
N LYS A 230 -24.89 9.05 -23.02
CA LYS A 230 -23.88 10.10 -23.26
C LYS A 230 -24.37 11.48 -22.78
N SER A 231 -25.61 11.84 -23.10
CA SER A 231 -26.22 13.10 -22.64
C SER A 231 -26.28 13.17 -21.11
N PHE A 232 -26.60 12.07 -20.44
CA PHE A 232 -26.55 11.98 -18.97
C PHE A 232 -25.14 12.23 -18.42
N LEU A 233 -24.10 11.62 -19.02
CA LEU A 233 -22.71 11.84 -18.61
C LEU A 233 -22.25 13.29 -18.84
N GLU A 234 -22.65 13.93 -19.94
CA GLU A 234 -22.37 15.34 -20.22
C GLU A 234 -23.06 16.28 -19.21
N VAL A 235 -24.29 15.96 -18.80
CA VAL A 235 -24.99 16.69 -17.72
C VAL A 235 -24.26 16.49 -16.39
N LEU A 236 -23.79 15.28 -16.10
CA LEU A 236 -23.05 14.99 -14.87
C LEU A 236 -21.72 15.76 -14.83
N ASP A 237 -20.96 15.74 -15.91
CA ASP A 237 -19.75 16.55 -16.12
C ASP A 237 -20.03 18.04 -15.88
N TRP A 238 -21.06 18.59 -16.51
CA TRP A 238 -21.43 20.00 -16.35
C TRP A 238 -21.80 20.34 -14.91
N ARG A 239 -22.56 19.47 -14.23
CA ARG A 239 -22.94 19.66 -12.81
C ARG A 239 -21.73 19.66 -11.90
N ILE A 240 -20.75 18.80 -12.14
CA ILE A 240 -19.50 18.77 -11.36
C ILE A 240 -18.72 20.07 -11.58
N ARG A 241 -18.56 20.51 -12.84
CA ARG A 241 -17.84 21.77 -13.16
C ARG A 241 -18.53 23.01 -12.59
N SER A 242 -19.85 23.01 -12.55
CA SER A 242 -20.66 24.16 -12.12
C SER A 242 -20.84 24.26 -10.60
N LEU A 243 -20.17 23.40 -9.82
CA LEU A 243 -20.18 23.49 -8.35
C LEU A 243 -19.53 24.80 -7.90
N SER A 244 -20.29 25.63 -7.19
CA SER A 244 -19.79 26.84 -6.54
C SER A 244 -18.94 26.49 -5.32
N ILE A 245 -17.62 26.52 -5.49
CA ILE A 245 -16.65 26.40 -4.40
C ILE A 245 -16.33 27.83 -3.89
N PRO A 246 -16.33 28.07 -2.57
CA PRO A 246 -15.89 29.35 -2.00
C PRO A 246 -14.51 29.76 -2.53
N GLN A 247 -14.29 31.05 -2.72
CA GLN A 247 -12.94 31.56 -3.01
C GLN A 247 -12.12 31.55 -1.73
N VAL A 248 -10.80 31.38 -1.85
CA VAL A 248 -9.88 31.53 -0.73
C VAL A 248 -10.04 32.96 -0.18
N PRO A 249 -10.48 33.15 1.07
CA PRO A 249 -10.64 34.49 1.63
C PRO A 249 -9.28 35.19 1.75
N ASP A 250 -9.23 36.51 1.56
CA ASP A 250 -8.02 37.36 1.74
C ASP A 250 -7.53 37.43 3.22
N ASP A 251 -8.11 36.64 4.13
CA ASP A 251 -7.82 36.67 5.56
C ASP A 251 -6.73 35.64 5.92
N ASP A 252 -5.77 36.02 6.77
CA ASP A 252 -4.46 35.35 7.01
C ASP A 252 -4.53 33.92 7.64
N SER A 253 -5.69 33.25 7.63
CA SER A 253 -5.88 31.94 8.26
C SER A 253 -5.68 30.77 7.29
N ARG A 254 -4.45 30.22 7.26
CA ARG A 254 -4.07 29.06 6.42
C ARG A 254 -5.02 27.83 6.45
N ALA A 255 -5.74 27.61 7.55
CA ALA A 255 -6.68 26.47 7.67
C ALA A 255 -7.96 26.63 6.85
N SER A 256 -8.40 27.87 6.63
CA SER A 256 -9.52 28.20 5.72
C SER A 256 -9.12 27.94 4.26
N ASP A 257 -7.88 28.24 3.92
CA ASP A 257 -7.30 28.05 2.59
C ASP A 257 -7.22 26.56 2.25
N ASP A 258 -6.70 25.73 3.17
CA ASP A 258 -6.61 24.28 2.97
C ASP A 258 -7.97 23.63 2.72
N THR A 259 -9.01 24.05 3.44
CA THR A 259 -10.36 23.49 3.25
C THR A 259 -10.89 23.76 1.85
N THR A 260 -10.72 25.00 1.37
CA THR A 260 -11.12 25.41 0.02
C THR A 260 -10.29 24.69 -1.04
N LEU A 261 -8.98 24.58 -0.86
CA LEU A 261 -8.09 23.87 -1.78
C LEU A 261 -8.41 22.37 -1.84
N VAL A 262 -8.73 21.73 -0.72
CA VAL A 262 -9.18 20.32 -0.69
C VAL A 262 -10.49 20.15 -1.46
N MET A 263 -11.43 21.10 -1.35
CA MET A 263 -12.69 21.06 -2.12
C MET A 263 -12.43 21.16 -3.63
N GLN A 264 -11.52 22.05 -4.05
CA GLN A 264 -11.11 22.14 -5.46
C GLN A 264 -10.45 20.85 -5.94
N LEU A 265 -9.54 20.29 -5.12
CA LEU A 265 -8.87 19.03 -5.41
C LEU A 265 -9.88 17.87 -5.56
N TYR A 266 -10.91 17.83 -4.70
CA TYR A 266 -11.98 16.84 -4.76
C TYR A 266 -12.81 16.98 -6.03
N GLN A 267 -13.17 18.20 -6.42
CA GLN A 267 -13.88 18.46 -7.68
C GLN A 267 -13.09 17.99 -8.89
N LEU A 268 -11.79 18.34 -8.96
CA LEU A 268 -10.90 17.91 -10.04
C LEU A 268 -10.77 16.38 -10.08
N ALA A 269 -10.64 15.73 -8.93
CA ALA A 269 -10.60 14.27 -8.85
C ALA A 269 -11.89 13.61 -9.35
N ILE A 270 -13.08 14.14 -9.06
CA ILE A 270 -14.34 13.60 -9.61
C ILE A 270 -14.37 13.75 -11.13
N LEU A 271 -13.93 14.90 -11.67
CA LEU A 271 -13.87 15.12 -13.13
C LEU A 271 -12.90 14.16 -13.82
N LEU A 272 -11.70 14.00 -13.27
CA LEU A 272 -10.70 13.07 -13.80
C LEU A 272 -11.19 11.63 -13.71
N PHE A 273 -11.81 11.24 -12.59
CA PHE A 273 -12.38 9.90 -12.45
C PHE A 273 -13.49 9.63 -13.48
N LEU A 274 -14.39 10.60 -13.69
CA LEU A 274 -15.44 10.52 -14.70
C LEU A 274 -14.83 10.38 -16.10
N ASP A 275 -13.87 11.24 -16.46
CA ASP A 275 -13.22 11.23 -17.77
C ASP A 275 -12.52 9.88 -18.04
N ARG A 276 -11.71 9.39 -17.09
CA ARG A 276 -10.98 8.11 -17.22
C ARG A 276 -11.88 6.88 -17.26
N CYS A 277 -13.09 6.93 -16.70
CA CYS A 277 -14.03 5.82 -16.80
C CYS A 277 -14.78 5.78 -18.13
N PHE A 278 -14.84 6.89 -18.87
CA PHE A 278 -15.71 7.06 -20.04
C PHE A 278 -14.99 7.81 -21.18
N GLU A 279 -13.68 7.59 -21.34
CA GLU A 279 -12.79 8.31 -22.27
C GLU A 279 -13.36 8.35 -23.70
N ASP A 280 -13.94 7.23 -24.18
CA ASP A 280 -14.55 7.11 -25.51
C ASP A 280 -15.90 7.85 -25.69
N LEU A 281 -16.55 8.27 -24.60
CA LEU A 281 -17.88 8.90 -24.62
C LEU A 281 -17.83 10.41 -24.40
N ILE A 282 -16.88 10.90 -23.61
CA ILE A 282 -16.76 12.31 -23.18
C ILE A 282 -15.58 13.04 -23.87
N ASP A 283 -14.64 12.32 -24.51
CA ASP A 283 -13.47 12.76 -25.31
C ASP A 283 -13.12 14.27 -25.23
N GLN A 284 -12.43 14.66 -24.15
CA GLN A 284 -12.00 16.06 -23.90
C GLN A 284 -10.53 16.18 -23.42
N PRO A 285 -9.55 15.69 -24.20
CA PRO A 285 -8.16 15.52 -23.75
C PRO A 285 -7.49 16.82 -23.31
N VAL A 286 -7.77 17.93 -24.00
CA VAL A 286 -7.22 19.26 -23.64
C VAL A 286 -7.68 19.69 -22.25
N ARG A 287 -8.97 19.46 -21.94
CA ARG A 287 -9.55 19.84 -20.65
C ARG A 287 -9.08 18.92 -19.54
N THR A 288 -8.94 17.63 -19.83
CA THR A 288 -8.38 16.65 -18.89
C THR A 288 -6.97 17.06 -18.50
N GLN A 289 -6.12 17.41 -19.47
CA GLN A 289 -4.77 17.90 -19.16
C GLN A 289 -4.80 19.19 -18.33
N GLN A 290 -5.67 20.16 -18.65
CA GLN A 290 -5.83 21.36 -17.84
C GLN A 290 -6.26 21.07 -16.40
N ASN A 291 -7.11 20.06 -16.19
CA ASN A 291 -7.53 19.64 -14.87
C ASN A 291 -6.39 18.96 -14.09
N ILE A 292 -5.57 18.14 -14.78
CA ILE A 292 -4.35 17.54 -14.22
C ILE A 292 -3.37 18.64 -13.78
N ASP A 293 -3.08 19.60 -14.66
CA ASP A 293 -2.15 20.70 -14.37
C ASP A 293 -2.61 21.53 -13.17
N LYS A 294 -3.91 21.85 -13.09
CA LYS A 294 -4.51 22.54 -11.94
C LYS A 294 -4.38 21.72 -10.65
N ALA A 295 -4.63 20.42 -10.71
CA ALA A 295 -4.51 19.55 -9.54
C ALA A 295 -3.08 19.53 -8.99
N PHE A 296 -2.08 19.38 -9.88
CA PHE A 296 -0.67 19.41 -9.50
C PHE A 296 -0.17 20.79 -9.06
N ALA A 297 -0.83 21.88 -9.46
CA ALA A 297 -0.57 23.21 -8.91
C ALA A 297 -1.10 23.39 -7.48
N ILE A 298 -2.18 22.69 -7.11
CA ILE A 298 -2.80 22.75 -5.77
C ILE A 298 -2.02 21.92 -4.74
N LEU A 299 -1.53 20.74 -5.10
CA LEU A 299 -0.88 19.81 -4.16
C LEU A 299 0.24 20.45 -3.32
N PRO A 300 1.18 21.24 -3.87
CA PRO A 300 2.23 21.88 -3.09
C PRO A 300 1.72 22.95 -2.11
N GLN A 301 0.55 23.55 -2.38
CA GLN A 301 -0.03 24.62 -1.56
C GLN A 301 -0.74 24.09 -0.30
N LEU A 302 -1.32 22.90 -0.38
CA LEU A 302 -2.03 22.25 0.73
C LEU A 302 -1.08 21.94 1.87
N SER A 303 -1.38 22.28 3.13
CA SER A 303 -0.56 21.84 4.28
C SER A 303 -0.61 20.32 4.50
N PHE A 304 -1.79 19.73 4.31
CA PHE A 304 -2.09 18.29 4.40
C PHE A 304 -3.40 17.98 3.67
N CYS A 305 -3.68 16.72 3.38
CA CYS A 305 -4.97 16.28 2.83
C CYS A 305 -5.34 14.89 3.38
N LYS A 306 -6.38 14.83 4.23
CA LYS A 306 -6.81 13.57 4.87
C LYS A 306 -7.67 12.69 3.96
N GLN A 307 -8.25 13.30 2.92
CA GLN A 307 -9.13 12.67 1.97
C GLN A 307 -8.30 11.88 0.96
N GLN A 308 -8.39 10.55 1.00
CA GLN A 308 -7.55 9.69 0.15
C GLN A 308 -8.04 9.65 -1.31
N PHE A 309 -9.34 9.78 -1.56
CA PHE A 309 -9.91 9.77 -2.90
C PHE A 309 -9.21 10.75 -3.86
N PRO A 310 -9.11 12.07 -3.55
CA PRO A 310 -8.46 13.00 -4.46
C PRO A 310 -6.97 12.73 -4.64
N ILE A 311 -6.24 12.41 -3.55
CA ILE A 311 -4.81 12.04 -3.63
C ILE A 311 -4.61 10.84 -4.55
N HIS A 312 -5.50 9.85 -4.45
CA HIS A 312 -5.42 8.62 -5.20
C HIS A 312 -5.69 8.84 -6.68
N VAL A 313 -6.81 9.48 -7.04
CA VAL A 313 -7.17 9.72 -8.44
C VAL A 313 -6.13 10.61 -9.12
N ILE A 314 -5.76 11.74 -8.51
CA ILE A 314 -4.77 12.67 -9.08
C ILE A 314 -3.39 12.05 -9.10
N GLY A 315 -3.03 11.29 -8.07
CA GLY A 315 -1.74 10.60 -8.02
C GLY A 315 -1.58 9.62 -9.19
N CYS A 316 -2.65 8.97 -9.65
CA CYS A 316 -2.60 8.09 -10.82
C CYS A 316 -2.30 8.83 -12.13
N GLU A 317 -2.47 10.14 -12.17
CA GLU A 317 -2.16 11.00 -13.33
C GLU A 317 -0.72 11.53 -13.31
N ALA A 318 0.09 11.20 -12.30
CA ALA A 318 1.49 11.64 -12.25
C ALA A 318 2.32 10.93 -13.33
N ARG A 319 3.01 11.72 -14.17
CA ARG A 319 3.87 11.24 -15.28
C ARG A 319 5.32 11.71 -15.17
N THR A 320 5.61 12.63 -14.26
CA THR A 320 6.96 13.17 -14.01
C THR A 320 7.38 12.94 -12.56
N ASP A 321 8.68 12.93 -12.30
CA ASP A 321 9.21 12.77 -10.95
C ASP A 321 8.80 13.92 -10.04
N GLU A 322 8.66 15.14 -10.56
CA GLU A 322 8.16 16.30 -9.82
C GLU A 322 6.72 16.10 -9.35
N GLN A 323 5.84 15.60 -10.23
CA GLN A 323 4.45 15.29 -9.89
C GLN A 323 4.37 14.16 -8.85
N ARG A 324 5.17 13.10 -9.01
CA ARG A 324 5.25 11.99 -8.04
C ARG A 324 5.74 12.48 -6.69
N ALA A 325 6.77 13.32 -6.67
CA ALA A 325 7.30 13.93 -5.45
C ALA A 325 6.24 14.80 -4.75
N ALA A 326 5.47 15.61 -5.49
CA ALA A 326 4.40 16.43 -4.92
C ALA A 326 3.32 15.57 -4.21
N VAL A 327 2.93 14.46 -4.83
CA VAL A 327 1.95 13.51 -4.24
C VAL A 327 2.53 12.85 -2.98
N LEU A 328 3.76 12.36 -3.04
CA LEU A 328 4.42 11.72 -1.89
C LEU A 328 4.67 12.71 -0.74
N ASP A 329 4.96 13.97 -1.04
CA ASP A 329 5.14 15.02 -0.05
C ASP A 329 3.83 15.31 0.71
N VAL A 330 2.71 15.50 0.00
CA VAL A 330 1.39 15.70 0.64
C VAL A 330 1.02 14.49 1.52
N ILE A 331 1.28 13.26 1.04
CA ILE A 331 1.09 12.05 1.84
C ILE A 331 1.95 12.09 3.11
N SER A 332 3.25 12.41 2.98
CA SER A 332 4.17 12.47 4.12
C SER A 332 3.77 13.53 5.15
N ARG A 333 3.34 14.72 4.71
CA ARG A 333 2.87 15.79 5.59
C ARG A 333 1.58 15.42 6.31
N THR A 334 0.68 14.73 5.62
CA THR A 334 -0.57 14.23 6.20
C THR A 334 -0.29 13.14 7.25
N GLU A 335 0.58 12.17 6.98
CA GLU A 335 0.91 11.07 7.91
C GLU A 335 1.62 11.52 9.19
N LYS A 336 2.23 12.71 9.20
CA LYS A 336 2.82 13.31 10.41
C LYS A 336 1.75 13.81 11.40
N MET A 337 0.50 13.97 10.97
CA MET A 337 -0.57 14.43 11.85
C MET A 337 -1.08 13.30 12.75
N SER A 338 -1.20 13.57 14.05
CA SER A 338 -1.85 12.66 15.01
C SER A 338 -3.32 12.38 14.69
N SER A 339 -3.92 13.18 13.82
CA SER A 339 -5.32 13.09 13.39
C SER A 339 -5.47 12.55 11.97
N SER A 340 -4.43 11.91 11.42
CA SER A 340 -4.49 11.21 10.13
C SER A 340 -4.65 9.71 10.30
N ARG A 341 -5.36 9.09 9.37
CA ARG A 341 -5.28 7.65 9.13
C ARG A 341 -4.02 7.29 8.33
N SER A 342 -3.65 6.01 8.28
CA SER A 342 -2.55 5.53 7.43
C SER A 342 -2.86 5.75 5.95
N LEU A 343 -1.95 6.36 5.18
CA LEU A 343 -2.04 6.47 3.71
C LEU A 343 -1.16 5.44 2.99
N ASN A 344 -0.45 4.58 3.73
CA ASN A 344 0.43 3.54 3.20
C ASN A 344 -0.16 2.73 2.03
N TYR A 345 -1.42 2.29 2.12
CA TYR A 345 -2.04 1.50 1.04
C TYR A 345 -2.24 2.32 -0.25
N CYS A 346 -2.76 3.56 -0.11
CA CYS A 346 -2.88 4.51 -1.21
C CYS A 346 -1.50 4.76 -1.85
N LYS A 347 -0.47 5.04 -1.03
CA LYS A 347 0.91 5.22 -1.50
C LYS A 347 1.43 4.01 -2.28
N ARG A 348 1.24 2.80 -1.76
CA ARG A 348 1.70 1.56 -2.42
C ARG A 348 0.99 1.33 -3.75
N ILE A 349 -0.32 1.58 -3.83
CA ILE A 349 -1.06 1.46 -5.08
C ILE A 349 -0.55 2.50 -6.09
N LEU A 350 -0.38 3.76 -5.68
CA LEU A 350 0.15 4.81 -6.55
C LEU A 350 1.53 4.46 -7.11
N GLN A 351 2.44 4.01 -6.26
CA GLN A 351 3.77 3.56 -6.70
C GLN A 351 3.69 2.38 -7.67
N ALA A 352 2.76 1.44 -7.46
CA ALA A 352 2.52 0.35 -8.41
C ALA A 352 1.96 0.88 -9.74
N VAL A 353 1.03 1.83 -9.71
CA VAL A 353 0.46 2.48 -10.90
C VAL A 353 1.56 3.20 -11.71
N TRP A 354 2.45 3.93 -11.04
CA TRP A 354 3.58 4.62 -11.67
C TRP A 354 4.60 3.66 -12.28
N ALA A 355 4.93 2.59 -11.56
CA ALA A 355 5.81 1.55 -12.09
C ALA A 355 5.22 0.91 -13.35
N GLN A 356 3.90 0.73 -13.41
CA GLN A 356 3.25 0.28 -14.64
C GLN A 356 3.31 1.35 -15.75
N ASP A 357 3.04 2.63 -15.45
CA ASP A 357 3.13 3.70 -16.45
C ASP A 357 4.53 3.82 -17.07
N ASP A 358 5.58 3.66 -16.26
CA ASP A 358 6.98 3.70 -16.73
C ASP A 358 7.34 2.54 -17.65
N LEU A 359 6.65 1.40 -17.53
CA LEU A 359 6.89 0.21 -18.33
C LEU A 359 6.19 0.26 -19.70
N VAL A 360 5.19 1.13 -19.89
CA VAL A 360 4.41 1.15 -21.12
C VAL A 360 4.94 2.18 -22.13
N ASN A 361 5.55 1.69 -23.21
CA ASN A 361 5.97 2.50 -24.36
C ASN A 361 4.76 2.90 -25.26
N GLY A 362 3.87 3.77 -24.75
CA GLY A 362 2.90 4.50 -25.57
C GLY A 362 1.47 3.94 -25.68
N CYS A 363 1.15 2.81 -25.03
CA CYS A 363 -0.24 2.39 -24.80
C CYS A 363 -0.72 2.94 -23.45
N ASN A 364 -1.81 3.72 -23.43
CA ASN A 364 -2.37 4.22 -22.18
C ASN A 364 -3.15 3.09 -21.50
N ILE A 365 -2.49 2.31 -20.62
CA ILE A 365 -3.18 1.24 -19.87
C ILE A 365 -4.03 1.90 -18.78
N GLY A 366 -5.34 1.74 -18.90
CA GLY A 366 -6.35 2.31 -18.02
C GLY A 366 -6.20 1.88 -16.56
N TYR A 367 -6.70 2.72 -15.67
CA TYR A 367 -6.61 2.55 -14.21
C TYR A 367 -7.13 1.18 -13.69
N ARG A 368 -8.07 0.54 -14.41
CA ARG A 368 -8.66 -0.77 -14.06
C ARG A 368 -7.82 -1.97 -14.49
N GLU A 369 -7.04 -1.83 -15.55
CA GLU A 369 -6.29 -2.94 -16.17
C GLU A 369 -5.11 -3.42 -15.30
N LYS A 370 -4.63 -2.58 -14.38
CA LYS A 370 -3.38 -2.81 -13.64
C LYS A 370 -3.45 -3.87 -12.53
N LEU A 371 -4.61 -4.48 -12.25
CA LEU A 371 -4.80 -5.28 -11.03
C LEU A 371 -5.66 -6.54 -11.24
N SER A 372 -5.01 -7.57 -11.78
CA SER A 372 -5.07 -9.00 -11.42
C SER A 372 -5.13 -9.87 -12.66
N SER A 373 -4.11 -10.69 -12.89
CA SER A 373 -4.02 -11.50 -14.10
C SER A 373 -4.25 -13.00 -13.88
N GLU A 374 -4.88 -13.70 -14.80
CA GLU A 374 -4.75 -15.13 -15.00
C GLU A 374 -3.81 -15.36 -16.20
N ILE A 375 -2.80 -16.20 -16.05
CA ILE A 375 -1.82 -16.45 -17.11
C ILE A 375 -2.20 -17.75 -17.83
N ASN A 376 -2.39 -17.68 -19.15
CA ASN A 376 -2.47 -18.85 -20.01
C ASN A 376 -1.09 -19.08 -20.65
N PHE A 377 -0.52 -20.27 -20.45
CA PHE A 377 0.82 -20.59 -20.93
C PHE A 377 0.86 -21.19 -22.34
N HIS A 378 -0.25 -21.76 -22.83
CA HIS A 378 -0.32 -22.39 -24.16
C HIS A 378 -0.60 -21.37 -25.25
N LYS A 379 -1.45 -20.39 -24.93
CA LYS A 379 -1.58 -19.14 -25.67
C LYS A 379 -1.07 -18.05 -24.73
N PRO A 380 0.22 -17.65 -24.79
CA PRO A 380 0.82 -16.68 -23.86
C PRO A 380 -0.05 -15.42 -23.76
N SER A 381 -0.90 -15.42 -22.75
CA SER A 381 -1.88 -14.38 -22.56
C SER A 381 -2.14 -14.14 -21.09
N ILE A 382 -2.42 -12.89 -20.76
CA ILE A 382 -2.71 -12.41 -19.42
C ILE A 382 -4.16 -11.93 -19.43
N ARG A 383 -5.06 -12.64 -18.73
CA ARG A 383 -6.44 -12.20 -18.50
C ARG A 383 -6.49 -11.31 -17.28
N LEU A 384 -6.83 -10.04 -17.43
CA LEU A 384 -6.92 -9.07 -16.35
C LEU A 384 -8.21 -9.23 -15.53
N SER A 385 -8.37 -8.46 -14.44
CA SER A 385 -9.55 -8.51 -13.55
C SER A 385 -10.85 -8.10 -14.22
N ASN A 386 -10.76 -7.36 -15.33
CA ASN A 386 -11.88 -6.92 -16.16
C ASN A 386 -12.23 -7.95 -17.26
N ASP A 387 -11.71 -9.18 -17.16
CA ASP A 387 -11.82 -10.26 -18.17
C ASP A 387 -11.13 -9.98 -19.52
N GLU A 388 -10.46 -8.84 -19.67
CA GLU A 388 -9.70 -8.51 -20.87
C GLU A 388 -8.45 -9.38 -21.00
N VAL A 389 -8.13 -9.81 -22.20
CA VAL A 389 -7.03 -10.75 -22.47
C VAL A 389 -5.98 -10.07 -23.33
N TYR A 390 -4.78 -9.92 -22.79
CA TYR A 390 -3.61 -9.44 -23.52
C TYR A 390 -2.79 -10.64 -24.00
N GLU A 391 -2.52 -10.71 -25.30
CA GLU A 391 -1.68 -11.75 -25.91
C GLU A 391 -0.28 -11.22 -26.19
N ALA A 392 0.73 -12.03 -25.95
CA ALA A 392 2.14 -11.68 -26.16
C ALA A 392 2.92 -12.89 -26.69
N ASP A 393 4.09 -12.66 -27.28
CA ASP A 393 4.96 -13.77 -27.72
C ASP A 393 5.69 -14.46 -26.53
N LEU A 394 5.86 -13.73 -25.42
CA LEU A 394 6.56 -14.13 -24.19
C LEU A 394 6.00 -13.34 -23.00
N ILE A 395 5.86 -14.00 -21.84
CA ILE A 395 5.51 -13.37 -20.56
C ILE A 395 6.67 -13.52 -19.56
N LEU A 396 7.07 -12.40 -18.93
CA LEU A 396 8.08 -12.39 -17.88
C LEU A 396 7.41 -12.22 -16.50
N GLY A 397 7.63 -13.17 -15.59
CA GLY A 397 7.18 -13.07 -14.20
C GLY A 397 8.21 -12.36 -13.33
N ALA A 398 8.01 -11.07 -13.08
CA ALA A 398 8.92 -10.19 -12.32
C ALA A 398 8.23 -9.52 -11.11
N ASP A 399 7.27 -10.20 -10.49
CA ASP A 399 6.34 -9.66 -9.47
C ASP A 399 6.83 -9.78 -8.01
N GLY A 400 8.15 -9.91 -7.80
CA GLY A 400 8.79 -9.81 -6.49
C GLY A 400 8.79 -11.10 -5.66
N GLU A 401 9.27 -11.01 -4.41
CA GLU A 401 9.51 -12.18 -3.56
C GLU A 401 8.23 -12.92 -3.17
N ARG A 402 7.08 -12.23 -3.23
CA ARG A 402 5.72 -12.79 -3.01
C ARG A 402 5.02 -13.14 -4.33
N SER A 403 5.81 -13.57 -5.31
CA SER A 403 5.37 -13.82 -6.67
C SER A 403 4.14 -14.74 -6.75
N ARG A 404 3.07 -14.22 -7.36
CA ARG A 404 1.94 -15.03 -7.81
C ARG A 404 2.31 -15.77 -9.08
N CYS A 405 3.13 -15.17 -9.94
CA CYS A 405 3.64 -15.78 -11.16
C CYS A 405 4.37 -17.10 -10.88
N ARG A 406 5.20 -17.15 -9.82
CA ARG A 406 5.86 -18.35 -9.33
C ARG A 406 4.86 -19.40 -8.86
N GLY A 407 3.86 -18.99 -8.07
CA GLY A 407 2.81 -19.91 -7.61
C GLY A 407 2.02 -20.53 -8.76
N ILE A 408 1.71 -19.76 -9.80
CA ILE A 408 1.04 -20.26 -11.02
C ILE A 408 1.96 -21.23 -11.77
N LEU A 409 3.25 -20.88 -11.97
CA LEU A 409 4.21 -21.76 -12.64
C LEU A 409 4.35 -23.10 -11.93
N LEU A 410 4.44 -23.10 -10.60
CA LEU A 410 4.64 -24.31 -9.79
C LEU A 410 3.34 -25.10 -9.55
N GLY A 411 2.18 -24.57 -9.93
CA GLY A 411 0.88 -25.17 -9.65
C GLY A 411 0.52 -25.26 -8.15
N ARG A 412 1.23 -24.52 -7.29
CA ARG A 412 1.03 -24.48 -5.84
C ARG A 412 1.51 -23.14 -5.28
N GLU A 413 0.95 -22.73 -4.14
CA GLU A 413 1.52 -21.58 -3.42
C GLU A 413 2.96 -21.87 -2.97
N ASP A 414 3.83 -20.87 -3.12
CA ASP A 414 5.22 -20.90 -2.68
C ASP A 414 5.56 -19.56 -2.00
N PRO A 415 5.00 -19.29 -0.81
CA PRO A 415 5.24 -18.05 -0.10
C PRO A 415 6.70 -17.96 0.35
N PRO A 416 7.30 -16.76 0.38
CA PRO A 416 8.65 -16.59 0.89
C PRO A 416 8.68 -16.91 2.39
N HIS A 417 9.77 -17.51 2.84
CA HIS A 417 9.94 -17.95 4.22
C HIS A 417 10.97 -17.07 4.93
N SER A 418 10.80 -16.90 6.24
CA SER A 418 11.80 -16.21 7.05
C SER A 418 12.73 -17.23 7.71
N PRO A 419 14.05 -17.10 7.55
CA PRO A 419 15.03 -17.88 8.30
C PRO A 419 15.20 -17.41 9.77
N GLY A 420 14.41 -16.42 10.22
CA GLY A 420 14.53 -15.83 11.57
C GLY A 420 15.45 -14.61 11.64
N ASP A 421 15.77 -14.01 10.49
CA ASP A 421 16.53 -12.77 10.40
C ASP A 421 15.61 -11.56 10.44
N VAL A 422 16.05 -10.55 11.19
CA VAL A 422 15.43 -9.22 11.19
C VAL A 422 16.45 -8.20 10.74
N VAL A 423 15.94 -7.12 10.18
CA VAL A 423 16.75 -5.95 9.89
C VAL A 423 16.23 -4.77 10.68
N TYR A 424 17.15 -4.07 11.31
CA TYR A 424 16.92 -2.74 11.85
C TYR A 424 17.58 -1.72 10.94
N ARG A 425 16.85 -0.68 10.58
CA ARG A 425 17.36 0.43 9.79
C ARG A 425 17.18 1.72 10.56
N ILE A 426 18.29 2.42 10.76
CA ILE A 426 18.33 3.73 11.41
C ILE A 426 18.76 4.78 10.39
N SER A 427 17.91 5.79 10.20
CA SER A 427 18.24 6.96 9.40
C SER A 427 18.77 8.05 10.32
N VAL A 428 20.07 8.35 10.23
CA VAL A 428 20.75 9.34 11.07
C VAL A 428 20.93 10.65 10.29
N PRO A 429 20.35 11.79 10.73
CA PRO A 429 20.55 13.08 10.07
C PRO A 429 21.99 13.58 10.19
N THR A 430 22.71 13.68 9.08
CA THR A 430 24.14 14.05 9.08
C THR A 430 24.36 15.48 9.57
N LYS A 431 23.37 16.37 9.42
CA LYS A 431 23.39 17.74 9.97
C LYS A 431 23.52 17.80 11.49
N ASN A 432 23.12 16.74 12.19
CA ASN A 432 23.18 16.64 13.65
C ASN A 432 24.47 15.95 14.12
N ILE A 433 25.37 15.59 13.19
CA ILE A 433 26.71 15.09 13.48
C ILE A 433 27.67 16.28 13.33
N ALA A 434 28.07 16.85 14.47
CA ALA A 434 29.00 17.98 14.54
C ALA A 434 30.46 17.54 14.36
N GLU A 435 31.32 18.48 13.99
CA GLU A 435 32.77 18.26 13.97
C GLU A 435 33.27 17.90 15.37
N GLY A 436 34.06 16.83 15.47
CA GLY A 436 34.50 16.25 16.75
C GLY A 436 33.60 15.15 17.32
N HIS A 437 32.42 14.89 16.74
CA HIS A 437 31.62 13.71 17.08
C HIS A 437 32.35 12.42 16.66
N ALA A 438 32.22 11.32 17.41
CA ALA A 438 32.90 10.04 17.11
C ALA A 438 32.58 9.51 15.70
N ALA A 439 31.37 9.79 15.21
CA ALA A 439 30.91 9.44 13.87
C ALA A 439 31.25 10.46 12.76
N TRP A 440 31.96 11.55 13.07
CA TRP A 440 32.28 12.61 12.11
C TRP A 440 33.01 12.09 10.88
N ASP A 441 33.96 11.16 11.09
CA ASP A 441 34.74 10.58 10.00
C ASP A 441 33.90 9.73 9.04
N LEU A 442 32.86 9.07 9.54
CA LEU A 442 31.92 8.27 8.72
C LEU A 442 31.12 9.16 7.77
N LYS A 443 30.72 10.34 8.24
CA LYS A 443 30.07 11.38 7.44
C LYS A 443 31.03 11.98 6.40
N ARG A 444 32.31 12.18 6.76
CA ARG A 444 33.27 12.90 5.92
C ARG A 444 33.82 12.06 4.76
N ARG A 445 34.10 10.77 4.98
CA ARG A 445 34.87 9.93 4.04
C ARG A 445 34.01 9.28 2.93
N CYS A 446 32.69 9.49 2.95
CA CYS A 446 31.75 8.89 1.98
C CYS A 446 31.99 7.40 1.70
N SER A 447 32.31 6.63 2.73
CA SER A 447 32.65 5.20 2.63
C SER A 447 31.50 4.30 3.07
N VAL A 448 31.48 3.06 2.60
CA VAL A 448 30.66 1.99 3.19
C VAL A 448 31.45 1.38 4.34
N ASN A 449 30.83 1.32 5.51
CA ASN A 449 31.47 0.88 6.75
C ASN A 449 30.78 -0.38 7.26
N PHE A 450 31.55 -1.32 7.79
CA PHE A 450 31.04 -2.59 8.30
C PHE A 450 31.48 -2.78 9.74
N TRP A 451 30.53 -3.19 10.59
CA TRP A 451 30.79 -3.80 11.89
C TRP A 451 30.28 -5.23 11.84
N MET A 452 31.14 -6.17 12.19
CA MET A 452 30.85 -7.60 12.15
C MET A 452 31.07 -8.16 13.54
N GLY A 453 30.10 -8.87 14.09
CA GLY A 453 30.17 -9.32 15.48
C GLY A 453 29.12 -10.37 15.83
N PRO A 454 29.04 -10.75 17.12
CA PRO A 454 28.15 -11.83 17.55
C PRO A 454 26.69 -11.59 17.14
N GLY A 455 26.11 -12.53 16.40
CA GLY A 455 24.69 -12.55 16.04
C GLY A 455 24.30 -11.78 14.77
N GLY A 456 25.20 -10.99 14.19
CA GLY A 456 24.86 -10.22 12.99
C GLY A 456 25.94 -9.26 12.50
N HIS A 457 25.54 -8.26 11.72
CA HIS A 457 26.43 -7.20 11.24
C HIS A 457 25.69 -5.89 11.02
N VAL A 458 26.42 -4.78 11.15
CA VAL A 458 25.95 -3.43 10.81
C VAL A 458 26.68 -2.94 9.58
N VAL A 459 25.93 -2.41 8.61
CA VAL A 459 26.45 -1.66 7.47
C VAL A 459 26.05 -0.20 7.63
N SER A 460 26.98 0.72 7.34
CA SER A 460 26.67 2.15 7.28
C SER A 460 27.19 2.83 6.01
N TYR A 461 26.34 3.65 5.40
CA TYR A 461 26.65 4.42 4.19
C TYR A 461 25.79 5.69 4.08
N LEU A 462 26.25 6.67 3.32
CA LEU A 462 25.53 7.93 3.10
C LEU A 462 24.47 7.79 2.00
N ILE A 463 23.32 8.42 2.21
CA ILE A 463 22.27 8.63 1.21
C ILE A 463 22.16 10.14 0.97
N GLN A 464 22.45 10.56 -0.26
CA GLN A 464 22.40 11.97 -0.69
C GLN A 464 23.18 12.95 0.21
N HIS A 465 24.17 12.46 0.98
CA HIS A 465 24.95 13.21 1.99
C HIS A 465 24.16 13.76 3.20
N ASP A 466 22.83 13.73 3.18
CA ASP A 466 21.97 14.25 4.27
C ASP A 466 21.65 13.22 5.34
N ILE A 467 21.67 11.94 4.97
CA ILE A 467 21.33 10.82 5.85
C ILE A 467 22.49 9.83 5.88
N LEU A 468 22.97 9.49 7.06
CA LEU A 468 23.82 8.34 7.29
C LEU A 468 22.91 7.17 7.63
N ASN A 469 22.82 6.22 6.71
CA ASN A 469 22.00 5.03 6.86
C ASN A 469 22.78 3.99 7.65
N LEU A 470 22.18 3.43 8.69
CA LEU A 470 22.70 2.28 9.45
C LEU A 470 21.74 1.12 9.28
N VAL A 471 22.26 -0.06 8.94
CA VAL A 471 21.48 -1.28 8.72
C VAL A 471 22.09 -2.40 9.54
N LEU A 472 21.40 -2.84 10.59
CA LEU A 472 21.75 -4.03 11.35
C LEU A 472 20.96 -5.21 10.82
N VAL A 473 21.63 -6.25 10.34
CA VAL A 473 21.03 -7.56 10.09
C VAL A 473 21.37 -8.45 11.28
N TYR A 474 20.34 -8.99 11.95
CA TYR A 474 20.50 -9.75 13.18
C TYR A 474 19.65 -11.01 13.16
N THR A 475 20.21 -12.14 13.63
CA THR A 475 19.47 -13.40 13.74
C THR A 475 18.74 -13.45 15.08
N GLU A 476 17.41 -13.32 15.09
CA GLU A 476 16.58 -13.45 16.30
C GLU A 476 16.02 -14.87 16.50
N GLY A 477 16.17 -15.74 15.50
CA GLY A 477 15.65 -17.11 15.52
C GLY A 477 14.18 -17.21 15.11
N ALA A 478 13.70 -18.44 14.91
CA ALA A 478 12.39 -18.74 14.30
C ALA A 478 11.16 -18.41 15.18
N GLY A 479 11.35 -17.93 16.42
CA GLY A 479 10.27 -17.61 17.37
C GLY A 479 9.79 -16.15 17.32
N GLY A 480 10.43 -15.29 16.51
CA GLY A 480 10.08 -13.87 16.41
C GLY A 480 8.74 -13.61 15.71
N LYS A 481 8.05 -12.53 16.12
CA LYS A 481 6.84 -12.07 15.41
C LYS A 481 7.21 -11.62 14.00
N VAL A 482 6.59 -12.23 12.99
CA VAL A 482 6.79 -11.87 11.58
C VAL A 482 6.28 -10.44 11.32
N MET A 483 7.16 -9.58 10.81
CA MET A 483 6.86 -8.18 10.47
C MET A 483 7.09 -7.94 8.98
N TYR A 484 6.00 -7.70 8.27
CA TYR A 484 6.07 -7.36 6.85
C TYR A 484 6.32 -5.86 6.65
N GLY A 485 7.40 -5.54 5.94
CA GLY A 485 7.78 -4.17 5.59
C GLY A 485 8.22 -3.34 6.81
N PRO A 486 8.83 -2.16 6.59
CA PRO A 486 9.40 -1.36 7.67
C PRO A 486 8.33 -0.88 8.66
N GLN A 487 8.52 -1.20 9.94
CA GLN A 487 7.69 -0.71 11.04
C GLN A 487 8.56 0.10 12.00
N ARG A 488 8.00 1.12 12.65
CA ARG A 488 8.76 1.88 13.65
C ARG A 488 9.19 0.95 14.79
N ALA A 489 10.47 1.04 15.15
CA ALA A 489 11.06 0.24 16.21
C ALA A 489 11.67 1.12 17.29
N ASP A 490 11.82 0.56 18.49
CA ASP A 490 12.49 1.25 19.58
C ASP A 490 14.01 1.22 19.35
N LEU A 491 14.68 2.35 19.60
CA LEU A 491 16.13 2.42 19.60
C LEU A 491 16.72 1.61 20.76
N ASP A 492 16.00 1.44 21.88
CA ASP A 492 16.45 0.61 23.00
C ASP A 492 16.53 -0.87 22.62
N GLU A 493 15.64 -1.33 21.75
CA GLU A 493 15.70 -2.69 21.22
C GLU A 493 16.97 -2.91 20.40
N PHE A 494 17.31 -1.96 19.53
CA PHE A 494 18.57 -1.97 18.77
C PHE A 494 19.78 -1.97 19.71
N ARG A 495 19.79 -1.08 20.72
CA ARG A 495 20.87 -0.98 21.74
C ARG A 495 21.15 -2.31 22.41
N SER A 496 20.08 -3.05 22.75
CA SER A 496 20.22 -4.35 23.42
C SER A 496 20.98 -5.40 22.60
N LYS A 497 21.02 -5.27 21.27
CA LYS A 497 21.71 -6.21 20.37
C LYS A 497 23.18 -5.89 20.18
N ILE A 498 23.58 -4.64 20.45
CA ILE A 498 24.93 -4.15 20.19
C ILE A 498 25.70 -3.77 21.46
N VAL A 499 25.28 -4.21 22.64
CA VAL A 499 25.81 -3.77 23.96
C VAL A 499 27.35 -3.78 24.07
N ASN A 500 28.01 -4.79 23.48
CA ASN A 500 29.46 -4.95 23.53
C ASN A 500 30.15 -4.62 22.20
N TRP A 501 29.48 -3.88 21.32
CA TRP A 501 30.01 -3.52 20.00
C TRP A 501 30.76 -2.19 20.09
N ASP A 502 31.33 -1.77 18.95
CA ASP A 502 32.10 -0.53 18.82
C ASP A 502 31.35 0.70 19.39
N PRO A 503 31.97 1.48 20.31
CA PRO A 503 31.39 2.70 20.87
C PRO A 503 30.86 3.69 19.82
N VAL A 504 31.45 3.74 18.62
CA VAL A 504 30.98 4.62 17.53
C VAL A 504 29.53 4.29 17.13
N LEU A 505 29.12 3.02 17.16
CA LEU A 505 27.73 2.63 16.89
C LEU A 505 26.77 3.17 17.94
N HIS A 506 27.17 3.18 19.22
CA HIS A 506 26.36 3.72 20.31
C HIS A 506 26.18 5.23 20.18
N GLU A 507 27.22 5.96 19.76
CA GLU A 507 27.12 7.41 19.51
C GLU A 507 26.23 7.70 18.30
N LEU A 508 26.30 6.91 17.22
CA LEU A 508 25.49 7.09 16.01
C LEU A 508 23.99 7.03 16.29
N ILE A 509 23.55 6.06 17.08
CA ILE A 509 22.12 5.88 17.39
C ILE A 509 21.58 6.93 18.38
N ASN A 510 22.47 7.66 19.06
CA ASN A 510 22.12 8.74 19.98
C ASN A 510 21.97 10.10 19.29
N VAL A 511 22.32 10.19 17.99
CA VAL A 511 22.18 11.43 17.23
C VAL A 511 20.72 11.88 17.23
N PRO A 512 20.41 13.14 17.61
CA PRO A 512 19.04 13.64 17.64
C PRO A 512 18.33 13.52 16.28
N GLY A 513 17.06 13.14 16.32
CA GLY A 513 16.23 12.98 15.10
C GLY A 513 16.46 11.67 14.35
N SER A 514 17.25 10.73 14.89
CA SER A 514 17.38 9.39 14.34
C SER A 514 16.06 8.62 14.41
N VAL A 515 15.73 7.94 13.32
CA VAL A 515 14.49 7.14 13.21
C VAL A 515 14.86 5.69 12.98
N CYS A 516 14.40 4.80 13.87
CA CYS A 516 14.59 3.36 13.77
C CYS A 516 13.35 2.67 13.19
N THR A 517 13.59 1.76 12.26
CA THR A 517 12.59 0.86 11.69
C THR A 517 13.07 -0.58 11.74
N LYS A 518 12.15 -1.54 11.89
CA LYS A 518 12.43 -2.97 11.95
C LYS A 518 11.49 -3.73 11.02
N TRP A 519 11.99 -4.76 10.37
CA TRP A 519 11.16 -5.75 9.65
C TRP A 519 11.85 -7.11 9.55
N THR A 520 11.06 -8.12 9.24
CA THR A 520 11.53 -9.49 9.03
C THR A 520 12.09 -9.63 7.61
N LEU A 521 13.24 -10.29 7.47
CA LEU A 521 13.78 -10.66 6.18
C LEU A 521 13.21 -12.00 5.73
N PHE A 522 12.97 -12.09 4.43
CA PHE A 522 12.45 -13.28 3.78
C PHE A 522 13.35 -13.68 2.62
N GLN A 523 13.32 -14.96 2.29
CA GLN A 523 13.93 -15.53 1.11
C GLN A 523 13.00 -16.58 0.53
N ILE A 524 13.27 -17.03 -0.69
CA ILE A 524 12.55 -18.14 -1.29
C ILE A 524 13.39 -19.42 -1.26
N HIS A 525 12.71 -20.56 -1.43
CA HIS A 525 13.41 -21.79 -1.77
C HIS A 525 13.95 -21.68 -3.19
N GLU A 526 15.06 -22.36 -3.47
CA GLU A 526 15.56 -22.43 -4.85
C GLU A 526 14.51 -23.05 -5.76
N VAL A 527 14.09 -22.27 -6.76
CA VAL A 527 13.04 -22.68 -7.68
C VAL A 527 13.63 -23.67 -8.67
N ILE A 528 13.07 -24.89 -8.71
CA ILE A 528 13.56 -25.97 -9.57
C ILE A 528 13.39 -25.62 -11.06
N GLN A 529 12.36 -24.84 -11.40
CA GLN A 529 12.00 -24.52 -12.76
C GLN A 529 11.66 -23.03 -12.87
N TRP A 530 12.41 -22.27 -13.66
CA TRP A 530 12.15 -20.84 -13.87
C TRP A 530 11.19 -20.62 -15.06
N ARG A 531 11.18 -21.54 -16.03
CA ARG A 531 10.39 -21.44 -17.26
C ARG A 531 9.25 -22.46 -17.32
N HIS A 532 8.12 -22.08 -17.91
CA HIS A 532 7.03 -23.04 -18.18
C HIS A 532 7.40 -24.02 -19.30
N GLU A 533 6.83 -25.22 -19.29
CA GLU A 533 7.10 -26.27 -20.30
C GLU A 533 6.75 -25.85 -21.73
N SER A 534 5.81 -24.91 -21.90
CA SER A 534 5.46 -24.33 -23.20
C SER A 534 6.56 -23.46 -23.81
N GLY A 535 7.56 -23.03 -23.01
CA GLY A 535 8.63 -22.14 -23.47
C GLY A 535 8.17 -20.71 -23.75
N ARG A 536 7.06 -20.27 -23.17
CA ARG A 536 6.45 -18.94 -23.39
C ARG A 536 6.33 -18.09 -22.13
N PHE A 537 6.90 -18.57 -21.02
CA PHE A 537 6.87 -17.89 -19.74
C PHE A 537 8.14 -18.20 -18.95
N VAL A 538 8.72 -17.20 -18.30
CA VAL A 538 9.87 -17.36 -17.40
C VAL A 538 9.82 -16.38 -16.21
N LEU A 539 10.30 -16.82 -15.05
CA LEU A 539 10.48 -15.98 -13.86
C LEU A 539 11.83 -15.25 -13.91
N ILE A 540 11.87 -14.00 -13.43
CA ILE A 540 13.09 -13.21 -13.26
C ILE A 540 13.09 -12.45 -11.93
N GLY A 541 14.25 -11.97 -11.50
CA GLY A 541 14.41 -11.19 -10.27
C GLY A 541 13.96 -11.95 -9.02
N ASP A 542 13.43 -11.22 -8.04
CA ASP A 542 12.98 -11.80 -6.76
C ASP A 542 11.86 -12.86 -6.91
N ALA A 543 11.14 -12.88 -8.04
CA ALA A 543 10.19 -13.95 -8.33
C ALA A 543 10.89 -15.29 -8.56
N ALA A 544 12.10 -15.29 -9.12
CA ALA A 544 12.92 -16.45 -9.40
C ALA A 544 13.98 -16.76 -8.32
N HIS A 545 14.56 -15.73 -7.70
CA HIS A 545 15.75 -15.87 -6.84
C HIS A 545 15.84 -14.83 -5.71
N ALA A 546 14.73 -14.49 -5.04
CA ALA A 546 14.79 -13.64 -3.85
C ALA A 546 15.76 -14.19 -2.76
N ILE A 547 16.79 -13.42 -2.46
CA ILE A 547 17.87 -13.74 -1.51
C ILE A 547 17.96 -12.73 -0.37
N LEU A 548 18.65 -13.10 0.72
CA LEU A 548 18.94 -12.19 1.82
C LEU A 548 19.86 -11.04 1.38
N PRO A 549 19.72 -9.83 1.95
CA PRO A 549 20.47 -8.65 1.51
C PRO A 549 21.91 -8.58 2.05
N CYS A 550 22.59 -9.72 2.27
CA CYS A 550 23.92 -9.74 2.89
C CYS A 550 25.04 -9.35 1.90
N LEU A 551 24.92 -9.75 0.63
CA LEU A 551 25.85 -9.36 -0.45
C LEU A 551 25.43 -8.10 -1.23
N ALA A 552 24.28 -7.50 -0.90
CA ALA A 552 23.68 -6.40 -1.67
C ALA A 552 23.46 -6.72 -3.18
N GLN A 553 23.22 -8.00 -3.51
CA GLN A 553 23.16 -8.47 -4.90
C GLN A 553 21.76 -8.66 -5.48
N GLY A 554 20.67 -8.65 -4.69
CA GLY A 554 19.33 -8.99 -5.19
C GLY A 554 18.91 -8.16 -6.43
N ALA A 555 19.01 -6.84 -6.35
CA ALA A 555 18.71 -5.96 -7.47
C ALA A 555 19.67 -6.16 -8.66
N ALA A 556 20.97 -6.34 -8.39
CA ALA A 556 21.97 -6.60 -9.43
C ALA A 556 21.66 -7.89 -10.19
N GLN A 557 21.24 -8.96 -9.50
CA GLN A 557 20.84 -10.22 -10.13
C GLN A 557 19.60 -10.07 -11.03
N ALA A 558 18.62 -9.24 -10.64
CA ALA A 558 17.49 -8.91 -11.51
C ALA A 558 17.93 -8.13 -12.77
N PHE A 559 18.92 -7.24 -12.65
CA PHE A 559 19.51 -6.57 -13.81
C PHE A 559 20.36 -7.51 -14.68
N GLU A 560 21.07 -8.46 -14.09
CA GLU A 560 21.79 -9.51 -14.84
C GLU A 560 20.79 -10.38 -15.64
N ASP A 561 19.61 -10.70 -15.08
CA ASP A 561 18.56 -11.41 -15.82
C ASP A 561 18.08 -10.60 -17.03
N ALA A 562 17.78 -9.32 -16.82
CA ALA A 562 17.37 -8.42 -17.89
C ALA A 562 18.48 -8.25 -18.95
N GLY A 563 19.74 -8.20 -18.53
CA GLY A 563 20.91 -8.12 -19.39
C GLY A 563 21.06 -9.37 -20.28
N VAL A 564 20.95 -10.58 -19.72
CA VAL A 564 21.01 -11.82 -20.51
C VAL A 564 19.84 -11.90 -21.48
N LEU A 565 18.60 -11.68 -21.03
CA LEU A 565 17.42 -11.74 -21.92
C LEU A 565 17.53 -10.69 -23.04
N GLY A 566 17.86 -9.45 -22.69
CA GLY A 566 18.01 -8.36 -23.65
C GLY A 566 19.11 -8.64 -24.67
N ALA A 567 20.22 -9.24 -24.23
CA ALA A 567 21.30 -9.66 -25.11
C ALA A 567 20.88 -10.76 -26.08
N ILE A 568 20.21 -11.81 -25.61
CA ILE A 568 19.72 -12.91 -26.46
C ILE A 568 18.70 -12.36 -27.49
N PHE A 569 17.70 -11.60 -27.05
CA PHE A 569 16.65 -11.07 -27.93
C PHE A 569 17.10 -9.88 -28.80
N SER A 570 18.30 -9.33 -28.58
CA SER A 570 18.92 -8.39 -29.52
C SER A 570 19.47 -9.07 -30.78
N GLN A 571 19.63 -10.41 -30.74
CA GLN A 571 20.03 -11.22 -31.89
C GLN A 571 18.81 -11.58 -32.76
N PRO A 572 19.01 -12.07 -33.99
CA PRO A 572 17.92 -12.56 -34.84
C PRO A 572 17.28 -13.83 -34.25
N VAL A 573 16.31 -13.66 -33.35
CA VAL A 573 15.56 -14.75 -32.70
C VAL A 573 14.14 -14.80 -33.26
N GLY A 574 13.81 -15.89 -33.95
CA GLY A 574 12.47 -16.17 -34.44
C GLY A 574 11.47 -16.46 -33.30
N ARG A 575 10.17 -16.27 -33.57
CA ARG A 575 9.11 -16.59 -32.58
C ARG A 575 9.11 -18.04 -32.16
N ASP A 576 9.49 -18.94 -33.05
CA ASP A 576 9.64 -20.38 -32.84
C ASP A 576 10.86 -20.73 -31.97
N GLN A 577 11.87 -19.85 -31.94
CA GLN A 577 13.11 -20.01 -31.16
C GLN A 577 13.00 -19.45 -29.73
N ILE A 578 11.92 -18.77 -29.38
CA ILE A 578 11.68 -18.24 -28.02
C ILE A 578 11.86 -19.34 -26.93
N PRO A 579 11.29 -20.57 -27.07
CA PRO A 579 11.53 -21.65 -26.12
C PRO A 579 13.02 -21.99 -25.92
N ASP A 580 13.81 -21.98 -26.98
CA ASP A 580 15.26 -22.22 -26.91
C ASP A 580 15.99 -21.06 -26.25
N ALA A 581 15.63 -19.82 -26.59
CA ALA A 581 16.18 -18.62 -25.96
C ALA A 581 15.93 -18.62 -24.44
N LEU A 582 14.73 -18.99 -24.00
CA LEU A 582 14.41 -19.10 -22.56
C LEU A 582 15.17 -20.23 -21.87
N ARG A 583 15.44 -21.34 -22.59
CA ARG A 583 16.26 -22.42 -22.05
C ARG A 583 17.71 -21.97 -21.87
N VAL A 584 18.30 -21.33 -22.88
CA VAL A 584 19.66 -20.77 -22.78
C VAL A 584 19.75 -19.74 -21.65
N PHE A 585 18.75 -18.87 -21.52
CA PHE A 585 18.64 -17.95 -20.40
C PHE A 585 18.67 -18.67 -19.03
N GLU A 586 17.84 -19.70 -18.85
CA GLU A 586 17.78 -20.46 -17.60
C GLU A 586 19.11 -21.19 -17.31
N GLU A 587 19.75 -21.77 -18.34
CA GLU A 587 21.05 -22.45 -18.24
C GLU A 587 22.18 -21.50 -17.82
N VAL A 588 22.15 -20.23 -18.24
CA VAL A 588 23.14 -19.21 -17.86
C VAL A 588 22.85 -18.63 -16.49
N ARG A 589 21.60 -18.20 -16.25
CA ARG A 589 21.27 -17.38 -15.07
C ARG A 589 21.05 -18.18 -13.81
N LYS A 590 20.45 -19.38 -13.90
CA LYS A 590 20.11 -20.14 -12.71
C LYS A 590 21.34 -20.59 -11.90
N PRO A 591 22.41 -21.14 -12.51
CA PRO A 591 23.62 -21.46 -11.75
C PRO A 591 24.26 -20.23 -11.11
N ARG A 592 24.36 -19.12 -11.87
CA ARG A 592 24.92 -17.85 -11.39
C ARG A 592 24.13 -17.29 -10.20
N ALA A 593 22.80 -17.27 -10.26
CA ALA A 593 21.96 -16.83 -9.15
C ALA A 593 22.05 -17.76 -7.92
N SER A 594 22.14 -19.08 -8.13
CA SER A 594 22.36 -20.06 -7.06
C SER A 594 23.73 -19.88 -6.38
N ASP A 595 24.79 -19.60 -7.14
CA ASP A 595 26.13 -19.33 -6.59
C ASP A 595 26.11 -18.04 -5.75
N VAL A 596 25.48 -16.98 -6.24
CA VAL A 596 25.32 -15.71 -5.50
C VAL A 596 24.52 -15.92 -4.22
N ARG A 597 23.46 -16.75 -4.26
CA ARG A 597 22.71 -17.16 -3.07
C ARG A 597 23.60 -17.89 -2.07
N HIS A 598 24.41 -18.83 -2.53
CA HIS A 598 25.33 -19.58 -1.67
C HIS A 598 26.33 -18.64 -0.99
N CYS A 599 27.02 -17.80 -1.76
CA CYS A 599 27.96 -16.82 -1.24
C CYS A 599 27.28 -15.81 -0.28
N THR A 600 26.00 -15.48 -0.50
CA THR A 600 25.22 -14.63 0.40
C THR A 600 25.08 -15.27 1.79
N LEU A 601 24.80 -16.58 1.83
CA LEU A 601 24.66 -17.34 3.08
C LEU A 601 26.01 -17.53 3.78
N GLU A 602 27.08 -17.80 3.03
CA GLU A 602 28.44 -17.88 3.56
C GLU A 602 28.88 -16.54 4.17
N GLN A 603 28.67 -15.44 3.45
CA GLN A 603 29.02 -14.11 3.92
C GLN A 603 28.23 -13.74 5.17
N LYS A 604 26.92 -14.03 5.21
CA LYS A 604 26.10 -13.84 6.40
C LYS A 604 26.68 -14.57 7.61
N ALA A 605 27.06 -15.85 7.45
CA ALA A 605 27.65 -16.64 8.52
C ALA A 605 29.00 -16.08 8.97
N MET A 606 29.85 -15.69 8.01
CA MET A 606 31.17 -15.10 8.26
C MET A 606 31.08 -13.75 9.00
N PHE A 607 30.05 -12.96 8.72
CA PHE A 607 29.82 -11.67 9.38
C PHE A 607 29.30 -11.80 10.82
N ALA A 608 28.64 -12.91 11.17
CA ALA A 608 27.98 -13.10 12.46
C ALA A 608 28.80 -13.93 13.48
N LEU A 609 30.09 -14.16 13.22
CA LEU A 609 30.97 -14.95 14.09
C LEU A 609 31.04 -14.34 15.50
N SER A 610 31.07 -15.22 16.51
CA SER A 610 31.37 -14.82 17.88
C SER A 610 32.86 -14.56 18.05
N ASP A 611 33.20 -13.71 19.02
CA ASP A 611 34.59 -13.38 19.35
C ASP A 611 35.38 -14.66 19.67
N GLY A 612 36.58 -14.78 19.09
CA GLY A 612 37.45 -15.94 19.26
C GLY A 612 38.25 -16.26 18.00
N PRO A 613 38.92 -17.45 17.95
CA PRO A 613 39.88 -17.78 16.90
C PRO A 613 39.33 -17.68 15.47
N GLY A 614 38.08 -18.10 15.24
CA GLY A 614 37.45 -18.01 13.92
C GLY A 614 37.18 -16.57 13.48
N GLN A 615 36.82 -15.69 14.42
CA GLN A 615 36.66 -14.26 14.14
C GLN A 615 38.02 -13.59 13.90
N GLU A 616 39.06 -13.94 14.66
CA GLU A 616 40.43 -13.44 14.45
C GLU A 616 40.99 -13.83 13.08
N GLU A 617 40.77 -15.09 12.66
CA GLU A 617 41.15 -15.58 11.34
C GLU A 617 40.41 -14.84 10.23
N ARG A 618 39.09 -14.67 10.37
CA ARG A 618 38.26 -13.86 9.46
C ARG A 618 38.81 -12.44 9.32
N ASP A 619 39.08 -11.76 10.44
CA ASP A 619 39.60 -10.39 10.45
C ASP A 619 40.98 -10.28 9.79
N ALA A 620 41.85 -11.26 10.01
CA ALA A 620 43.16 -11.33 9.35
C ALA A 620 43.01 -11.52 7.84
N GLY A 621 42.11 -12.41 7.41
CA GLY A 621 41.80 -12.64 6.00
C GLY A 621 41.25 -11.40 5.29
N LEU A 622 40.27 -10.71 5.89
CA LEU A 622 39.72 -9.48 5.32
C LEU A 622 40.77 -8.37 5.21
N ARG A 623 41.64 -8.21 6.22
CA ARG A 623 42.77 -7.25 6.14
C ARG A 623 43.77 -7.57 5.04
N ALA A 624 43.90 -8.85 4.69
CA ALA A 624 44.72 -9.32 3.57
C ALA A 624 43.99 -9.27 2.21
N GLY A 625 42.71 -8.86 2.18
CA GLY A 625 41.91 -8.78 0.94
C GLY A 625 41.35 -10.11 0.47
N ALA A 626 41.05 -11.05 1.36
CA ALA A 626 40.50 -12.37 1.02
C ALA A 626 39.14 -12.30 0.28
N ASP A 627 38.41 -11.20 0.40
CA ASP A 627 37.13 -10.93 -0.25
C ASP A 627 37.24 -10.28 -1.64
N HIS A 628 38.44 -9.82 -2.03
CA HIS A 628 38.66 -9.17 -3.33
C HIS A 628 38.26 -10.07 -4.51
N GLY A 629 38.54 -11.37 -4.42
CA GLY A 629 38.18 -12.34 -5.47
C GLY A 629 36.66 -12.47 -5.63
N LEU A 630 35.93 -12.53 -4.52
CA LEU A 630 34.47 -12.59 -4.52
C LEU A 630 33.86 -11.33 -5.15
N PHE A 631 34.31 -10.14 -4.71
CA PHE A 631 33.78 -8.89 -5.26
C PHE A 631 34.16 -8.67 -6.72
N ARG A 632 35.36 -9.10 -7.13
CA ARG A 632 35.74 -9.12 -8.55
C ARG A 632 34.78 -9.99 -9.37
N TRP A 633 34.56 -11.23 -8.93
CA TRP A 633 33.63 -12.17 -9.59
C TRP A 633 32.19 -11.64 -9.64
N LEU A 634 31.76 -10.87 -8.64
CA LEU A 634 30.45 -10.22 -8.63
C LEU A 634 30.37 -9.03 -9.60
N TRP A 635 31.32 -8.10 -9.54
CA TRP A 635 31.20 -6.78 -10.18
C TRP A 635 31.77 -6.72 -11.60
N GLU A 636 32.72 -7.59 -11.96
CA GLU A 636 33.28 -7.66 -13.31
C GLU A 636 32.49 -8.59 -14.25
N TYR A 637 31.42 -9.21 -13.77
CA TYR A 637 30.60 -10.11 -14.58
C TYR A 637 29.75 -9.34 -15.61
N ASP A 638 30.01 -9.57 -16.89
CA ASP A 638 29.18 -9.05 -17.98
C ASP A 638 28.07 -10.05 -18.33
N ALA A 639 26.89 -9.81 -17.75
CA ALA A 639 25.72 -10.63 -17.99
C ALA A 639 25.25 -10.59 -19.46
N ALA A 640 25.36 -9.43 -20.13
CA ALA A 640 24.91 -9.30 -21.50
C ALA A 640 25.81 -10.08 -22.46
N GLU A 641 27.13 -10.01 -22.26
CA GLU A 641 28.09 -10.81 -23.05
C GLU A 641 27.89 -12.30 -22.82
N SER A 642 27.75 -12.74 -21.56
CA SER A 642 27.49 -14.15 -21.24
C SER A 642 26.22 -14.68 -21.93
N GLY A 643 25.16 -13.85 -22.01
CA GLY A 643 23.95 -14.19 -22.75
C GLY A 643 24.16 -14.32 -24.26
N ARG A 644 24.95 -13.43 -24.87
CA ARG A 644 25.31 -13.50 -26.30
C ARG A 644 26.12 -14.76 -26.60
N GLU A 645 27.20 -14.98 -25.87
CA GLU A 645 28.09 -16.13 -26.08
C GLU A 645 27.35 -17.46 -25.94
N ALA A 646 26.48 -17.58 -24.92
CA ALA A 646 25.70 -18.78 -24.71
C ALA A 646 24.70 -19.03 -25.85
N TRP A 647 24.08 -17.97 -26.38
CA TRP A 647 23.18 -18.08 -27.53
C TRP A 647 23.92 -18.46 -28.82
N GLU A 648 25.09 -17.87 -29.07
CA GLU A 648 25.92 -18.23 -30.23
C GLU A 648 26.40 -19.69 -30.14
N ALA A 649 26.87 -20.12 -28.97
CA ALA A 649 27.26 -21.51 -28.73
C ALA A 649 26.09 -22.48 -28.97
N PHE A 650 24.89 -22.10 -28.54
CA PHE A 650 23.67 -22.86 -28.79
C PHE A 650 23.38 -23.01 -30.29
N LEU A 651 23.43 -21.91 -31.05
CA LEU A 651 23.20 -21.92 -32.50
C LEU A 651 24.26 -22.73 -33.26
N ASN A 652 25.53 -22.62 -32.87
CA ASN A 652 26.61 -23.38 -33.48
C ASN A 652 26.42 -24.88 -33.27
N LYS A 653 26.07 -25.29 -32.04
CA LYS A 653 25.77 -26.68 -31.73
C LYS A 653 24.56 -27.20 -32.51
N ALA A 654 23.48 -26.42 -32.61
CA ALA A 654 22.30 -26.80 -33.40
C ALA A 654 22.64 -27.04 -34.89
N ARG A 655 23.53 -26.21 -35.46
CA ARG A 655 24.03 -26.38 -36.83
C ARG A 655 24.89 -27.64 -36.98
N GLU A 656 25.77 -27.93 -36.03
CA GLU A 656 26.59 -29.14 -36.01
C GLU A 656 25.76 -30.42 -35.90
N ASP A 657 24.68 -30.39 -35.11
CA ASP A 657 23.75 -31.51 -34.92
C ASP A 657 22.79 -31.70 -36.12
N GLY A 658 22.89 -30.88 -37.17
CA GLY A 658 22.05 -30.96 -38.38
C GLY A 658 20.60 -30.54 -38.15
N ILE A 659 20.33 -29.83 -37.05
CA ILE A 659 19.01 -29.28 -36.73
C ILE A 659 18.99 -27.88 -37.32
N GLU A 660 18.49 -27.72 -38.55
CA GLU A 660 18.26 -26.37 -39.09
C GLU A 660 17.29 -25.62 -38.15
N PRO A 661 17.67 -24.42 -37.65
CA PRO A 661 16.72 -23.57 -36.96
C PRO A 661 15.61 -23.21 -37.94
N ARG A 662 14.35 -23.44 -37.53
CA ARG A 662 13.18 -23.21 -38.38
C ARG A 662 12.95 -21.72 -38.59
N HIS A 663 13.63 -21.13 -39.57
CA HIS A 663 13.33 -19.78 -40.01
C HIS A 663 12.02 -19.77 -40.81
N ASP A 664 10.91 -19.39 -40.19
CA ASP A 664 9.72 -18.95 -40.92
C ASP A 664 9.83 -17.44 -41.21
N ASN A 665 9.65 -17.07 -42.49
CA ASN A 665 9.61 -15.70 -43.02
C ASN A 665 8.56 -14.81 -42.36
#